data_AF-A0A0F3IR19-F1
#
_entry.id   AF-A0A0F3IR19-F1
#
_cell.length_a   1.000
_cell.length_b   1.000
_cell.length_c   1.000
_cell.angle_alpha   90.00
_cell.angle_beta   90.00
_cell.angle_gamma   90.00
#
_symmetry.space_group_name_H-M   'P 1'
#
loop_
_entity.id
_entity.type
_entity.pdbx_description
1 polymer ?
#
loop_
_entity_poly.entity_id
_entity_poly.type
_entity_poly.pdbx_seq_one_letter_code
_entity_poly.pdbx_strand_id
1 'polypeptide(L)'
;MVKRHQHAFQVLPGGAQPAQGLAETCLETVAALVSTATHTQVVLPPPRDSSLAWKSNAVHPLQSLETEYQGIVRDAARGLTDPDAHKTAESTALSQFFSFDVAVPKLLGVGPGQPYDGMAIPLIDDQLRTAIREAKAAGRAIDASLAGANVAVGPVEAALLTSWTLAMGLLRKFYRIPGSDRWRIATLDAARNALIGLDAAIRGAASWNQLQQYQHNLRVGLGALEEAVAGYASVQMIYFIESFYLYRLLIRYRLEAQTAISGEDTIKVSGELTKIITRQPWLSEWLRDKLLVLNRRLLALDPSQNILFFLKGGRAIKYLEGVPQQGENDWDTQIVINPNLPAEAWYDLYRRVQNLVLLLLQDFRLEFYTLLNHHAPEFERALVADARALPPPPDEALPDPLNPPEPPQVDVDPPVGVMPAPHRAACKSELIDVGLPRYDTIEAREQWAQLHNSLVQGPDGMPYPGYLYYINEYIAMLREVFLGRSPSAHKAPKRIERLYKLLSPQSAQLTQDLDAVVAHERALIPPTLLPQSVAVADTQQDPALRRVLLILLQQFSLAYALPADPQFAAGFDDFFTANIANAATLGAPPQDLANAIQAVVAEDTQHPERPPKWNPAYNGLVTMVGFCQWVSEQMEQHLLDRSAFLTQQKQVLSGLMAVVAGIFSTREEWELEMAMTAGSAAQLQADYTRYSHPEALDPPFVITAGFYAQNPQADPATIIEMVTAAIKPYLGSNPSLTLGPSNPVGVLRIFWATAVPLGALTYAPLVVSLAVAPQAAGWPQLAYIWGLPVLGLRDLVRAYQRQSAEIEEYGRRLRLKATTAALTEIYSRANNPEPPNPTLIALAEGRCAYLKLSSTDRANGIQGDYPPPYFPAGAFELAVTNNPDALRQSLTLPPAAPGVVRTLDLLVLNQGHGDWARFATWSAQDLTANLVAPLVASKVQARLIVLDFCLSASLLAVFTPLVAAGGQIISSVYSTTEVVMTPDVWTQLKPGLDARNQGTIATVLATRLQALAANTTGLAQLEPVHAATPEQVALHLHDHPDDRDPISIIRVLRPMGGDMRANAQNLPRLFQDLNAFKQRPLPWETVGFAEQAILAKLPRTADLFTAQVYGEMLTALRQRVTAILTESAYRIGLPIETLVPLPLFDGPNGALWDLLIQHQAGLLALAKGLRRCPTPFTRFTAPTKRLTVDDALLATPIAPEVAILLNALEPNASADATQMLTSLKDSSAVLSFDGQRNYDQP
;
A
#
# COMPACT_ATOMS: atom_id res chain seq x y z
N MET A 1 -18.14 -11.41 -6.73
CA MET A 1 -17.54 -12.70 -7.11
C MET A 1 -18.59 -13.53 -7.85
N VAL A 2 -18.51 -13.59 -9.19
CA VAL A 2 -19.40 -14.48 -9.97
C VAL A 2 -18.66 -15.80 -10.14
N LYS A 3 -19.14 -16.84 -9.46
CA LYS A 3 -18.74 -18.23 -9.74
C LYS A 3 -19.01 -18.50 -11.22
N ARG A 4 -17.99 -18.90 -11.97
CA ARG A 4 -18.18 -19.55 -13.29
C ARG A 4 -19.06 -20.76 -13.03
N HIS A 5 -20.33 -20.71 -13.38
CA HIS A 5 -21.07 -21.92 -13.65
C HIS A 5 -20.45 -22.52 -14.91
N GLN A 6 -19.60 -23.52 -14.71
CA GLN A 6 -19.40 -24.56 -15.69
C GLN A 6 -20.78 -25.18 -15.91
N HIS A 7 -21.52 -24.68 -16.90
CA HIS A 7 -22.47 -25.57 -17.55
C HIS A 7 -21.62 -26.63 -18.22
N ALA A 8 -21.61 -27.82 -17.63
CA ALA A 8 -21.26 -29.03 -18.32
C ALA A 8 -22.10 -29.06 -19.60
N PHE A 9 -21.49 -28.71 -20.74
CA PHE A 9 -21.96 -29.21 -22.00
C PHE A 9 -21.89 -30.74 -21.86
N GLN A 10 -23.05 -31.39 -21.85
CA GLN A 10 -23.11 -32.82 -22.12
C GLN A 10 -22.35 -33.02 -23.42
N VAL A 11 -21.19 -33.66 -23.31
CA VAL A 11 -20.40 -34.13 -24.43
C VAL A 11 -21.32 -35.09 -25.19
N LEU A 12 -21.82 -34.62 -26.35
CA LEU A 12 -22.30 -35.55 -27.37
C LEU A 12 -21.09 -36.43 -27.73
N PRO A 13 -21.16 -37.76 -27.55
CA PRO A 13 -20.06 -38.63 -27.91
C PRO A 13 -19.94 -38.60 -29.44
N GLY A 14 -18.91 -37.93 -29.96
CA GLY A 14 -18.63 -37.84 -31.39
C GLY A 14 -18.14 -36.49 -31.93
N GLY A 15 -18.12 -35.43 -31.13
CA GLY A 15 -17.49 -34.16 -31.52
C GLY A 15 -16.00 -34.17 -31.22
N ALA A 16 -15.15 -34.05 -32.25
CA ALA A 16 -13.72 -33.80 -32.07
C ALA A 16 -13.48 -32.64 -31.09
N GLN A 17 -12.51 -32.78 -30.19
CA GLN A 17 -11.99 -31.64 -29.42
C GLN A 17 -11.65 -30.51 -30.42
N PRO A 18 -12.05 -29.25 -30.17
CA PRO A 18 -11.68 -28.16 -31.05
C PRO A 18 -10.16 -28.08 -31.13
N ALA A 19 -9.60 -28.19 -32.32
CA ALA A 19 -8.16 -28.08 -32.56
C ALA A 19 -7.67 -26.73 -32.03
N GLN A 20 -6.68 -26.75 -31.14
CA GLN A 20 -6.03 -25.53 -30.63
C GLN A 20 -5.46 -24.71 -31.80
N GLY A 21 -5.63 -23.38 -31.76
CA GLY A 21 -5.16 -22.49 -32.82
C GLY A 21 -3.64 -22.26 -32.75
N LEU A 22 -2.95 -22.27 -33.89
CA LEU A 22 -1.48 -22.12 -34.00
C LEU A 22 -0.92 -20.88 -33.27
N ALA A 23 -1.67 -19.78 -33.23
CA ALA A 23 -1.30 -18.56 -32.52
C ALA A 23 -1.14 -18.77 -31.00
N GLU A 24 -2.04 -19.54 -30.38
CA GLU A 24 -1.98 -19.88 -28.95
C GLU A 24 -0.77 -20.78 -28.66
N THR A 25 -0.53 -21.78 -29.51
CA THR A 25 0.63 -22.67 -29.43
C THR A 25 1.95 -21.90 -29.50
N CYS A 26 2.04 -20.85 -30.32
CA CYS A 26 3.22 -19.99 -30.37
C CYS A 26 3.47 -19.29 -29.03
N LEU A 27 2.43 -18.75 -28.39
CA LEU A 27 2.55 -18.05 -27.10
C LEU A 27 2.88 -19.00 -25.94
N GLU A 28 2.39 -20.24 -25.98
CA GLU A 28 2.78 -21.31 -25.05
C GLU A 28 4.25 -21.73 -25.26
N THR A 29 4.71 -21.80 -26.51
CA THR A 29 6.11 -22.08 -26.85
C THR A 29 7.04 -20.99 -26.32
N VAL A 30 6.63 -19.72 -26.38
CA VAL A 30 7.37 -18.61 -25.74
C VAL A 30 7.51 -18.84 -24.23
N ALA A 31 6.42 -19.22 -23.54
CA ALA A 31 6.49 -19.53 -22.11
C ALA A 31 7.48 -20.66 -21.83
N ALA A 32 7.46 -21.72 -22.63
CA ALA A 32 8.39 -22.85 -22.50
C ALA A 32 9.85 -22.44 -22.69
N LEU A 33 10.16 -21.63 -23.72
CA LEU A 33 11.53 -21.14 -23.97
C LEU A 33 12.05 -20.30 -22.80
N VAL A 34 11.23 -19.40 -22.27
CA VAL A 34 11.62 -18.58 -21.10
C VAL A 34 11.77 -19.46 -19.86
N SER A 35 10.90 -20.44 -19.66
CA SER A 35 11.02 -21.40 -18.56
C SER A 35 12.35 -22.14 -18.57
N THR A 36 12.82 -22.57 -19.73
CA THR A 36 14.13 -23.19 -19.89
C THR A 36 15.25 -22.20 -19.59
N ALA A 37 15.17 -20.97 -20.11
CA ALA A 37 16.23 -19.97 -19.97
C ALA A 37 16.37 -19.40 -18.54
N THR A 38 15.27 -19.31 -17.78
CA THR A 38 15.28 -18.74 -16.42
C THR A 38 15.20 -19.78 -15.32
N HIS A 39 15.02 -21.07 -15.66
CA HIS A 39 14.75 -22.15 -14.70
C HIS A 39 13.52 -21.89 -13.81
N THR A 40 12.48 -21.24 -14.36
CA THR A 40 11.24 -20.90 -13.64
C THR A 40 10.04 -21.33 -14.46
N GLN A 41 9.05 -22.01 -13.86
CA GLN A 41 7.87 -22.44 -14.63
C GLN A 41 6.98 -21.25 -14.98
N VAL A 42 6.73 -21.05 -16.27
CA VAL A 42 5.92 -19.98 -16.86
C VAL A 42 4.75 -20.62 -17.60
N VAL A 43 3.54 -20.11 -17.40
CA VAL A 43 2.33 -20.58 -18.07
C VAL A 43 1.52 -19.42 -18.66
N LEU A 44 0.73 -19.70 -19.69
CA LEU A 44 -0.17 -18.74 -20.35
C LEU A 44 -1.59 -18.83 -19.76
N PRO A 45 -1.99 -17.93 -18.83
CA PRO A 45 -3.37 -17.86 -18.36
C PRO A 45 -4.31 -17.23 -19.39
N PRO A 46 -5.64 -17.42 -19.26
CA PRO A 46 -6.60 -16.71 -20.08
C PRO A 46 -6.44 -15.19 -19.95
N PRO A 47 -6.52 -14.44 -21.05
CA PRO A 47 -6.44 -12.98 -21.03
C PRO A 47 -7.64 -12.38 -20.27
N ARG A 48 -7.40 -11.23 -19.64
CA ARG A 48 -8.41 -10.48 -18.91
C ARG A 48 -8.01 -9.02 -18.77
N ASP A 49 -8.86 -8.14 -19.29
CA ASP A 49 -8.79 -6.70 -19.04
C ASP A 49 -8.96 -6.41 -17.55
N SER A 50 -8.18 -5.47 -17.04
CA SER A 50 -8.22 -5.10 -15.63
C SER A 50 -7.96 -3.62 -15.42
N SER A 51 -8.74 -3.04 -14.53
CA SER A 51 -8.49 -1.75 -13.91
C SER A 51 -8.06 -2.00 -12.48
N LEU A 52 -6.89 -1.49 -12.11
CA LEU A 52 -6.34 -1.57 -10.77
C LEU A 52 -6.48 -0.19 -10.12
N ALA A 53 -7.42 -0.07 -9.19
CA ALA A 53 -7.72 1.19 -8.53
C ALA A 53 -8.19 0.97 -7.09
N TRP A 54 -8.03 2.00 -6.27
CA TRP A 54 -8.73 2.12 -5.00
C TRP A 54 -10.22 2.42 -5.27
N LYS A 55 -11.15 1.97 -4.41
CA LYS A 55 -12.60 2.28 -4.54
C LYS A 55 -12.90 3.78 -4.33
N SER A 56 -12.59 4.57 -5.34
CA SER A 56 -13.07 5.92 -5.67
C SER A 56 -12.32 6.31 -6.94
N ASN A 57 -12.97 6.21 -8.11
CA ASN A 57 -12.30 6.44 -9.39
C ASN A 57 -12.09 7.93 -9.71
N ALA A 58 -12.64 8.83 -8.89
CA ALA A 58 -12.72 10.27 -9.20
C ALA A 58 -11.76 11.15 -8.36
N VAL A 59 -11.31 10.67 -7.20
CA VAL A 59 -10.38 11.39 -6.31
C VAL A 59 -9.36 10.37 -5.82
N HIS A 60 -8.08 10.59 -6.09
CA HIS A 60 -7.05 9.65 -5.64
C HIS A 60 -6.75 9.91 -4.16
N PRO A 61 -6.76 8.89 -3.28
CA PRO A 61 -6.53 9.11 -1.84
C PRO A 61 -5.13 9.66 -1.51
N LEU A 62 -4.16 9.53 -2.42
CA LEU A 62 -2.82 10.17 -2.35
C LEU A 62 -2.68 11.49 -3.14
N GLN A 63 -3.76 12.15 -3.59
CA GLN A 63 -3.63 13.49 -4.17
C GLN A 63 -3.15 14.45 -3.08
N SER A 64 -1.91 14.87 -3.17
CA SER A 64 -1.06 15.36 -2.08
C SER A 64 -1.60 16.54 -1.27
N LEU A 65 -2.74 17.12 -1.67
CA LEU A 65 -3.34 18.34 -1.15
C LEU A 65 -4.84 18.23 -0.78
N GLU A 66 -5.50 17.06 -0.88
CA GLU A 66 -6.98 17.01 -0.95
C GLU A 66 -7.75 16.14 0.08
N THR A 67 -7.14 15.30 0.94
CA THR A 67 -7.93 14.41 1.83
C THR A 67 -7.40 14.19 3.26
N GLU A 68 -8.32 13.96 4.22
CA GLU A 68 -8.05 13.60 5.64
C GLU A 68 -7.29 12.27 5.80
N TYR A 69 -7.48 11.33 4.88
CA TYR A 69 -6.85 10.00 4.92
C TYR A 69 -5.31 10.04 4.76
N GLN A 70 -4.75 11.15 4.29
CA GLN A 70 -3.31 11.32 4.06
C GLN A 70 -2.51 11.50 5.33
N GLY A 71 -3.09 12.14 6.36
CA GLY A 71 -2.44 12.23 7.67
C GLY A 71 -2.15 10.84 8.22
N ILE A 72 -3.16 9.97 8.19
CA ILE A 72 -3.04 8.61 8.74
C ILE A 72 -2.06 7.74 7.94
N VAL A 73 -2.01 7.89 6.61
CA VAL A 73 -1.08 7.14 5.75
C VAL A 73 0.36 7.61 5.93
N ARG A 74 0.60 8.92 5.98
CA ARG A 74 1.94 9.48 6.21
C ARG A 74 2.46 9.16 7.60
N ASP A 75 1.59 9.11 8.59
CA ASP A 75 1.92 8.71 9.95
C ASP A 75 2.44 7.27 10.04
N ALA A 76 1.93 6.38 9.20
CA ALA A 76 2.38 4.99 9.15
C ALA A 76 3.86 4.86 8.72
N ALA A 77 4.35 5.79 7.91
CA ALA A 77 5.73 5.79 7.45
C ALA A 77 6.65 6.80 8.16
N ARG A 78 6.11 7.52 9.15
CA ARG A 78 6.84 8.55 9.91
C ARG A 78 8.07 7.95 10.61
N GLY A 79 9.23 8.54 10.34
CA GLY A 79 10.52 8.14 10.92
C GLY A 79 11.20 6.95 10.23
N LEU A 80 10.59 6.37 9.18
CA LEU A 80 11.23 5.35 8.36
C LEU A 80 12.21 6.01 7.39
N THR A 81 13.49 5.63 7.48
CA THR A 81 14.55 6.13 6.60
C THR A 81 14.77 5.25 5.37
N ASP A 82 14.31 4.00 5.40
CA ASP A 82 14.33 3.08 4.26
C ASP A 82 13.17 3.36 3.30
N PRO A 83 13.42 3.71 2.02
CA PRO A 83 12.38 4.04 1.05
C PRO A 83 11.38 2.91 0.77
N ASP A 84 11.81 1.64 0.84
CA ASP A 84 10.94 0.51 0.55
C ASP A 84 10.05 0.16 1.75
N ALA A 85 10.58 0.25 2.97
CA ALA A 85 9.78 0.21 4.20
C ALA A 85 8.78 1.36 4.26
N HIS A 86 9.18 2.58 3.86
CA HIS A 86 8.32 3.75 3.80
C HIS A 86 7.12 3.49 2.86
N LYS A 87 7.38 3.09 1.62
CA LYS A 87 6.33 2.76 0.63
C LYS A 87 5.43 1.62 1.09
N THR A 88 5.99 0.60 1.73
CA THR A 88 5.23 -0.55 2.22
C THR A 88 4.30 -0.14 3.36
N ALA A 89 4.77 0.68 4.30
CA ALA A 89 3.98 1.19 5.41
C ALA A 89 2.84 2.10 4.94
N GLU A 90 3.12 3.03 4.01
CA GLU A 90 2.09 3.88 3.40
C GLU A 90 1.07 3.05 2.62
N SER A 91 1.53 2.10 1.80
CA SER A 91 0.63 1.21 1.05
C SER A 91 -0.24 0.36 1.96
N THR A 92 0.30 -0.09 3.10
CA THR A 92 -0.44 -0.87 4.09
C THR A 92 -1.49 -0.02 4.79
N ALA A 93 -1.13 1.18 5.27
CA ALA A 93 -2.07 2.10 5.90
C ALA A 93 -3.16 2.54 4.92
N LEU A 94 -2.81 2.83 3.67
CA LEU A 94 -3.77 3.22 2.62
C LEU A 94 -4.78 2.08 2.36
N SER A 95 -4.33 0.83 2.43
CA SER A 95 -5.17 -0.36 2.24
C SER A 95 -6.22 -0.58 3.35
N GLN A 96 -6.08 0.10 4.50
CA GLN A 96 -7.05 0.05 5.59
C GLN A 96 -8.28 0.94 5.33
N PHE A 97 -8.09 2.04 4.61
CA PHE A 97 -9.16 3.01 4.31
C PHE A 97 -9.81 2.76 2.95
N PHE A 98 -9.03 2.25 2.00
CA PHE A 98 -9.47 2.01 0.65
C PHE A 98 -9.30 0.53 0.32
N SER A 99 -10.33 -0.11 -0.24
CA SER A 99 -10.16 -1.44 -0.79
C SER A 99 -9.55 -1.34 -2.18
N PHE A 100 -8.44 -2.05 -2.38
CA PHE A 100 -7.86 -2.25 -3.70
C PHE A 100 -8.78 -3.17 -4.50
N ASP A 101 -9.33 -2.69 -5.61
CA ASP A 101 -10.27 -3.44 -6.43
C ASP A 101 -9.69 -3.71 -7.82
N VAL A 102 -9.84 -4.96 -8.26
CA VAL A 102 -9.55 -5.38 -9.64
C VAL A 102 -10.86 -5.37 -10.41
N ALA A 103 -11.15 -4.26 -11.06
CA ALA A 103 -12.37 -4.04 -11.83
C ALA A 103 -12.14 -4.24 -13.33
N VAL A 104 -13.22 -4.22 -14.12
CA VAL A 104 -13.13 -4.07 -15.59
C VAL A 104 -12.87 -2.59 -15.88
N PRO A 105 -12.01 -2.23 -16.85
CA PRO A 105 -11.82 -0.85 -17.29
C PRO A 105 -13.14 -0.17 -17.67
N LYS A 106 -13.27 1.12 -17.32
CA LYS A 106 -14.46 1.95 -17.61
C LYS A 106 -14.02 3.31 -18.13
N LEU A 107 -14.92 3.95 -18.88
CA LEU A 107 -14.76 5.34 -19.26
C LEU A 107 -15.02 6.25 -18.05
N LEU A 108 -14.19 7.27 -17.88
CA LEU A 108 -14.33 8.29 -16.85
C LEU A 108 -15.41 9.32 -17.23
N GLY A 109 -16.27 9.66 -16.27
CA GLY A 109 -17.38 10.59 -16.44
C GLY A 109 -18.49 10.13 -17.39
N VAL A 110 -18.58 8.83 -17.67
CA VAL A 110 -19.62 8.22 -18.51
C VAL A 110 -20.34 7.14 -17.70
N GLY A 111 -21.65 7.29 -17.54
CA GLY A 111 -22.47 6.31 -16.81
C GLY A 111 -22.57 4.96 -17.54
N PRO A 112 -22.90 3.86 -16.83
CA PRO A 112 -23.08 2.55 -17.47
C PRO A 112 -24.08 2.60 -18.62
N GLY A 113 -23.66 2.20 -19.82
CA GLY A 113 -24.50 2.17 -21.02
C GLY A 113 -24.80 3.56 -21.63
N GLN A 114 -24.17 4.64 -21.15
CA GLN A 114 -24.31 5.95 -21.77
C GLN A 114 -23.49 6.06 -23.07
N PRO A 115 -23.98 6.81 -24.06
CA PRO A 115 -23.24 7.07 -25.29
C PRO A 115 -21.99 7.92 -25.03
N TYR A 116 -20.94 7.68 -25.81
CA TYR A 116 -19.71 8.49 -25.77
C TYR A 116 -19.08 8.55 -27.17
N ASP A 117 -18.63 9.74 -27.57
CA ASP A 117 -17.99 9.99 -28.88
C ASP A 117 -18.80 9.42 -30.08
N GLY A 118 -20.11 9.68 -30.09
CA GLY A 118 -21.03 9.20 -31.12
C GLY A 118 -21.35 7.69 -31.08
N MET A 119 -20.76 6.93 -30.17
CA MET A 119 -21.05 5.50 -29.98
C MET A 119 -22.07 5.28 -28.87
N ALA A 120 -23.16 4.57 -29.15
CA ALA A 120 -24.19 4.24 -28.15
C ALA A 120 -23.68 3.34 -27.03
N ILE A 121 -22.81 2.38 -27.38
CA ILE A 121 -22.17 1.46 -26.44
C ILE A 121 -20.69 1.46 -26.81
N PRO A 122 -19.84 2.24 -26.11
CA PRO A 122 -18.47 2.49 -26.58
C PRO A 122 -17.50 1.33 -26.31
N LEU A 123 -17.67 0.60 -25.19
CA LEU A 123 -16.75 -0.46 -24.76
C LEU A 123 -17.05 -1.79 -25.46
N ILE A 124 -16.00 -2.48 -25.92
CA ILE A 124 -16.09 -3.71 -26.73
C ILE A 124 -16.83 -4.84 -25.99
N ASP A 125 -16.47 -5.08 -24.72
CA ASP A 125 -17.10 -6.13 -23.93
C ASP A 125 -18.58 -5.81 -23.62
N ASP A 126 -18.95 -4.53 -23.55
CA ASP A 126 -20.34 -4.10 -23.38
C ASP A 126 -21.16 -4.22 -24.67
N GLN A 127 -20.53 -3.95 -25.82
CA GLN A 127 -21.13 -4.19 -27.15
C GLN A 127 -21.47 -5.67 -27.31
N LEU A 128 -20.52 -6.57 -27.01
CA LEU A 128 -20.72 -8.01 -27.12
C LEU A 128 -21.78 -8.50 -26.13
N ARG A 129 -21.69 -8.12 -24.85
CA ARG A 129 -22.67 -8.50 -23.82
C ARG A 129 -24.08 -8.03 -24.17
N THR A 130 -24.20 -6.81 -24.70
CA THR A 130 -25.49 -6.28 -25.14
C THR A 130 -26.01 -7.04 -26.35
N ALA A 131 -25.17 -7.29 -27.37
CA ALA A 131 -25.58 -8.07 -28.53
C ALA A 131 -26.08 -9.48 -28.15
N ILE A 132 -25.39 -10.16 -27.23
CA ILE A 132 -25.81 -11.46 -26.69
C ILE A 132 -27.13 -11.34 -25.92
N ARG A 133 -27.30 -10.29 -25.10
CA ARG A 133 -28.52 -10.06 -24.34
C ARG A 133 -29.73 -9.86 -25.26
N GLU A 134 -29.60 -9.01 -26.27
CA GLU A 134 -30.66 -8.73 -27.24
C GLU A 134 -31.01 -10.00 -28.05
N ALA A 135 -30.02 -10.76 -28.52
CA ALA A 135 -30.27 -12.04 -29.22
C ALA A 135 -30.97 -13.09 -28.34
N LYS A 136 -30.63 -13.15 -27.04
CA LYS A 136 -31.30 -14.03 -26.06
C LYS A 136 -32.72 -13.56 -25.76
N ALA A 137 -32.94 -12.26 -25.63
CA ALA A 137 -34.27 -11.68 -25.40
C ALA A 137 -35.21 -11.95 -26.59
N ALA A 138 -34.72 -11.71 -27.80
CA ALA A 138 -35.44 -12.04 -29.04
C ALA A 138 -35.76 -13.55 -29.11
N GLY A 139 -34.78 -14.42 -28.80
CA GLY A 139 -34.99 -15.87 -28.78
C GLY A 139 -36.13 -16.29 -27.85
N ARG A 140 -36.16 -15.78 -26.60
CA ARG A 140 -37.26 -16.08 -25.66
C ARG A 140 -38.62 -15.62 -26.17
N ALA A 141 -38.67 -14.46 -26.83
CA ALA A 141 -39.90 -13.92 -27.40
C ALA A 141 -40.39 -14.74 -28.61
N ILE A 142 -39.47 -15.21 -29.45
CA ILE A 142 -39.75 -16.11 -30.57
C ILE A 142 -40.29 -17.45 -30.05
N ASP A 143 -39.62 -18.06 -29.06
CA ASP A 143 -40.03 -19.34 -28.48
C ASP A 143 -41.42 -19.23 -27.82
N ALA A 144 -41.71 -18.13 -27.12
CA ALA A 144 -43.02 -17.87 -26.56
C ALA A 144 -44.11 -17.73 -27.64
N SER A 145 -43.81 -17.06 -28.75
CA SER A 145 -44.76 -16.93 -29.86
C SER A 145 -45.01 -18.26 -30.57
N LEU A 146 -43.97 -19.07 -30.79
CA LEU A 146 -44.09 -20.42 -31.33
C LEU A 146 -44.88 -21.36 -30.40
N ALA A 147 -44.85 -21.10 -29.09
CA ALA A 147 -45.68 -21.78 -28.09
C ALA A 147 -47.12 -21.23 -27.97
N GLY A 148 -47.51 -20.27 -28.82
CA GLY A 148 -48.87 -19.73 -28.90
C GLY A 148 -49.12 -18.43 -28.15
N ALA A 149 -48.10 -17.77 -27.59
CA ALA A 149 -48.25 -16.47 -26.94
C ALA A 149 -48.41 -15.31 -27.95
N ASN A 150 -49.22 -14.31 -27.60
CA ASN A 150 -49.40 -13.10 -28.42
C ASN A 150 -48.22 -12.13 -28.23
N VAL A 151 -47.21 -12.24 -29.11
CA VAL A 151 -45.99 -11.43 -29.11
C VAL A 151 -45.97 -10.56 -30.36
N ALA A 152 -45.71 -9.26 -30.22
CA ALA A 152 -45.53 -8.37 -31.35
C ALA A 152 -44.19 -8.63 -32.06
N VAL A 153 -44.22 -8.79 -33.39
CA VAL A 153 -43.01 -9.10 -34.18
C VAL A 153 -42.02 -7.92 -34.26
N GLY A 154 -42.51 -6.68 -34.32
CA GLY A 154 -41.68 -5.48 -34.48
C GLY A 154 -40.58 -5.34 -33.41
N PRO A 155 -40.89 -5.45 -32.10
CA PRO A 155 -39.87 -5.44 -31.05
C PRO A 155 -38.84 -6.57 -31.14
N VAL A 156 -39.24 -7.76 -31.60
CA VAL A 156 -38.32 -8.90 -31.79
C VAL A 156 -37.36 -8.63 -32.94
N GLU A 157 -37.89 -8.16 -34.07
CA GLU A 157 -37.08 -7.76 -35.23
C GLU A 157 -36.09 -6.65 -34.85
N ALA A 158 -36.56 -5.62 -34.12
CA ALA A 158 -35.71 -4.53 -33.65
C ALA A 158 -34.58 -5.02 -32.73
N ALA A 159 -34.85 -5.97 -31.82
CA ALA A 159 -33.85 -6.55 -30.95
C ALA A 159 -32.80 -7.37 -31.74
N LEU A 160 -33.25 -8.19 -32.71
CA LEU A 160 -32.33 -8.94 -33.59
C LEU A 160 -31.46 -8.01 -34.44
N LEU A 161 -32.04 -6.95 -35.03
CA LEU A 161 -31.30 -5.96 -35.81
C LEU A 161 -30.32 -5.16 -34.96
N THR A 162 -30.68 -4.84 -33.72
CA THR A 162 -29.78 -4.18 -32.75
C THR A 162 -28.60 -5.08 -32.42
N SER A 163 -28.87 -6.35 -32.12
CA SER A 163 -27.83 -7.35 -31.86
C SER A 163 -26.90 -7.55 -33.06
N TRP A 164 -27.47 -7.69 -34.27
CA TRP A 164 -26.71 -7.79 -35.51
C TRP A 164 -25.84 -6.55 -35.76
N THR A 165 -26.38 -5.35 -35.54
CA THR A 165 -25.64 -4.09 -35.75
C THR A 165 -24.41 -4.03 -34.84
N LEU A 166 -24.56 -4.39 -33.57
CA LEU A 166 -23.45 -4.46 -32.62
C LEU A 166 -22.43 -5.55 -33.00
N ALA A 167 -22.91 -6.74 -33.38
CA ALA A 167 -22.05 -7.86 -33.80
C ALA A 167 -21.24 -7.53 -35.07
N MET A 168 -21.88 -6.95 -36.10
CA MET A 168 -21.20 -6.52 -37.31
C MET A 168 -20.25 -5.35 -37.08
N GLY A 169 -20.61 -4.43 -36.18
CA GLY A 169 -19.73 -3.36 -35.74
C GLY A 169 -18.45 -3.92 -35.11
N LEU A 170 -18.57 -4.90 -34.22
CA LEU A 170 -17.44 -5.62 -33.61
C LEU A 170 -16.60 -6.36 -34.64
N LEU A 171 -17.23 -7.14 -35.52
CA LEU A 171 -16.54 -7.89 -36.58
C LEU A 171 -15.67 -6.96 -37.45
N ARG A 172 -16.19 -5.79 -37.83
CA ARG A 172 -15.45 -4.79 -38.62
C ARG A 172 -14.20 -4.26 -37.91
N LYS A 173 -14.17 -4.25 -36.57
CA LYS A 173 -12.98 -3.81 -35.81
C LYS A 173 -11.79 -4.76 -35.97
N PHE A 174 -12.02 -6.06 -36.12
CA PHE A 174 -10.96 -7.03 -36.42
C PHE A 174 -10.31 -6.79 -37.79
N TYR A 175 -11.08 -6.26 -38.76
CA TYR A 175 -10.61 -6.01 -40.12
C TYR A 175 -10.06 -4.60 -40.37
N ARG A 176 -9.58 -3.91 -39.33
CA ARG A 176 -9.03 -2.54 -39.45
C ARG A 176 -7.62 -2.49 -40.01
N ILE A 177 -6.87 -3.58 -39.93
CA ILE A 177 -5.57 -3.68 -40.60
C ILE A 177 -5.84 -3.71 -42.12
N PRO A 178 -5.20 -2.83 -42.91
CA PRO A 178 -5.45 -2.79 -44.36
C PRO A 178 -5.27 -4.16 -45.03
N GLY A 179 -6.33 -4.63 -45.69
CA GLY A 179 -6.34 -5.91 -46.41
C GLY A 179 -6.56 -7.17 -45.55
N SER A 180 -6.77 -7.03 -44.23
CA SER A 180 -6.97 -8.18 -43.35
C SER A 180 -8.31 -8.89 -43.51
N ASP A 181 -9.27 -8.28 -44.22
CA ASP A 181 -10.54 -8.90 -44.63
C ASP A 181 -10.38 -10.09 -45.59
N ARG A 182 -9.17 -10.26 -46.13
CA ARG A 182 -8.77 -11.39 -47.00
C ARG A 182 -7.95 -12.43 -46.26
N TRP A 183 -7.53 -12.17 -45.03
CA TRP A 183 -6.76 -13.12 -44.23
C TRP A 183 -7.71 -14.18 -43.68
N ARG A 184 -7.37 -15.45 -43.92
CA ARG A 184 -8.21 -16.59 -43.50
C ARG A 184 -7.97 -16.87 -42.03
N ILE A 185 -8.93 -16.50 -41.19
CA ILE A 185 -8.89 -16.71 -39.74
C ILE A 185 -10.19 -17.40 -39.38
N ALA A 186 -10.11 -18.69 -39.03
CA ALA A 186 -11.27 -19.58 -38.92
C ALA A 186 -12.41 -19.01 -38.05
N THR A 187 -12.08 -18.49 -36.87
CA THR A 187 -13.06 -17.90 -35.95
C THR A 187 -13.72 -16.64 -36.54
N LEU A 188 -12.96 -15.77 -37.22
CA LEU A 188 -13.51 -14.56 -37.85
C LEU A 188 -14.29 -14.87 -39.13
N ASP A 189 -13.87 -15.89 -39.90
CA ASP A 189 -14.57 -16.39 -41.07
C ASP A 189 -15.92 -17.01 -40.67
N ALA A 190 -15.96 -17.77 -39.57
CA ALA A 190 -17.20 -18.31 -39.01
C ALA A 190 -18.17 -17.17 -38.60
N ALA A 191 -17.66 -16.16 -37.88
CA ALA A 191 -18.46 -14.98 -37.53
C ALA A 191 -18.99 -14.25 -38.77
N ARG A 192 -18.12 -14.04 -39.77
CA ARG A 192 -18.47 -13.36 -41.03
C ARG A 192 -19.55 -14.11 -41.79
N ASN A 193 -19.40 -15.42 -41.97
CA ASN A 193 -20.36 -16.25 -42.69
C ASN A 193 -21.72 -16.28 -42.00
N ALA A 194 -21.74 -16.23 -40.66
CA ALA A 194 -22.98 -16.22 -39.90
C ALA A 194 -23.72 -14.87 -39.92
N LEU A 195 -23.01 -13.75 -40.10
CA LEU A 195 -23.56 -12.39 -39.97
C LEU A 195 -23.83 -11.67 -41.30
N ILE A 196 -23.10 -11.97 -42.38
CA ILE A 196 -23.28 -11.28 -43.67
C ILE A 196 -24.68 -11.56 -44.25
N GLY A 197 -25.38 -10.49 -44.64
CA GLY A 197 -26.73 -10.56 -45.24
C GLY A 197 -27.86 -10.88 -44.27
N LEU A 198 -27.55 -11.08 -42.98
CA LEU A 198 -28.53 -11.46 -41.98
C LEU A 198 -29.51 -10.31 -41.65
N ASP A 199 -29.10 -9.05 -41.79
CA ASP A 199 -29.98 -7.89 -41.61
C ASP A 199 -31.14 -7.86 -42.63
N ALA A 200 -30.83 -8.08 -43.90
CA ALA A 200 -31.83 -8.15 -44.95
C ALA A 200 -32.76 -9.36 -44.75
N ALA A 201 -32.20 -10.49 -44.32
CA ALA A 201 -32.96 -11.69 -44.00
C ALA A 201 -33.91 -11.48 -42.81
N ILE A 202 -33.47 -10.80 -41.75
CA ILE A 202 -34.31 -10.46 -40.58
C ILE A 202 -35.48 -9.56 -41.00
N ARG A 203 -35.21 -8.49 -41.77
CA ARG A 203 -36.25 -7.55 -42.24
C ARG A 203 -37.25 -8.19 -43.20
N GLY A 204 -36.81 -9.19 -43.95
CA GLY A 204 -37.62 -9.93 -44.92
C GLY A 204 -38.29 -11.20 -44.36
N ALA A 205 -38.18 -11.46 -43.06
CA ALA A 205 -38.71 -12.69 -42.47
C ALA A 205 -40.24 -12.73 -42.55
N ALA A 206 -40.79 -13.78 -43.15
CA ALA A 206 -42.23 -13.98 -43.33
C ALA A 206 -42.86 -14.87 -42.24
N SER A 207 -42.05 -15.44 -41.33
CA SER A 207 -42.52 -16.37 -40.31
C SER A 207 -41.64 -16.40 -39.06
N TRP A 208 -42.23 -16.83 -37.93
CA TRP A 208 -41.51 -17.04 -36.66
C TRP A 208 -40.42 -18.11 -36.75
N ASN A 209 -40.61 -19.16 -37.57
CA ASN A 209 -39.60 -20.19 -37.79
C ASN A 209 -38.35 -19.61 -38.51
N GLN A 210 -38.54 -18.71 -39.47
CA GLN A 210 -37.43 -18.00 -40.12
C GLN A 210 -36.69 -17.10 -39.13
N LEU A 211 -37.42 -16.35 -38.28
CA LEU A 211 -36.81 -15.55 -37.22
C LEU A 211 -36.02 -16.41 -36.22
N GLN A 212 -36.50 -17.60 -35.87
CA GLN A 212 -35.78 -18.54 -35.02
C GLN A 212 -34.47 -19.01 -35.67
N GLN A 213 -34.49 -19.34 -36.97
CA GLN A 213 -33.30 -19.70 -37.73
C GLN A 213 -32.29 -18.55 -37.80
N TYR A 214 -32.74 -17.33 -38.07
CA TYR A 214 -31.86 -16.16 -38.12
C TYR A 214 -31.29 -15.80 -36.75
N GLN A 215 -32.07 -15.96 -35.69
CA GLN A 215 -31.59 -15.82 -34.32
C GLN A 215 -30.52 -16.87 -33.98
N HIS A 216 -30.67 -18.11 -34.46
CA HIS A 216 -29.66 -19.15 -34.30
C HIS A 216 -28.35 -18.76 -35.03
N ASN A 217 -28.43 -18.35 -36.30
CA ASN A 217 -27.25 -17.88 -37.06
C ASN A 217 -26.56 -16.70 -36.36
N LEU A 218 -27.33 -15.74 -35.85
CA LEU A 218 -26.80 -14.62 -35.07
C LEU A 218 -26.05 -15.11 -33.81
N ARG A 219 -26.59 -16.11 -33.11
CA ARG A 219 -25.92 -16.69 -31.93
C ARG A 219 -24.64 -17.44 -32.28
N VAL A 220 -24.59 -18.13 -33.43
CA VAL A 220 -23.35 -18.74 -33.94
C VAL A 220 -22.30 -17.67 -34.19
N GLY A 221 -22.67 -16.59 -34.87
CA GLY A 221 -21.77 -15.45 -35.11
C GLY A 221 -21.28 -14.78 -33.82
N LEU A 222 -22.18 -14.61 -32.84
CA LEU A 222 -21.84 -14.06 -31.52
C LEU A 222 -20.91 -14.97 -30.72
N GLY A 223 -21.06 -16.30 -30.81
CA GLY A 223 -20.16 -17.25 -30.14
C GLY A 223 -18.74 -17.18 -30.70
N ALA A 224 -18.61 -17.09 -32.03
CA ALA A 224 -17.31 -16.89 -32.68
C ALA A 224 -16.69 -15.52 -32.31
N LEU A 225 -17.48 -14.46 -32.25
CA LEU A 225 -17.01 -13.15 -31.77
C LEU A 225 -16.62 -13.16 -30.29
N GLU A 226 -17.31 -13.92 -29.44
CA GLU A 226 -16.96 -14.06 -28.02
C GLU A 226 -15.59 -14.70 -27.83
N GLU A 227 -15.28 -15.76 -28.60
CA GLU A 227 -13.96 -16.37 -28.65
C GLU A 227 -12.88 -15.40 -29.15
N ALA A 228 -13.14 -14.71 -30.27
CA ALA A 228 -12.18 -13.75 -30.83
C ALA A 228 -11.94 -12.52 -29.93
N VAL A 229 -12.98 -12.03 -29.24
CA VAL A 229 -12.88 -10.86 -28.33
C VAL A 229 -12.12 -11.21 -27.06
N ALA A 230 -12.20 -12.46 -26.57
CA ALA A 230 -11.34 -12.92 -25.49
C ALA A 230 -9.86 -12.77 -25.87
N GLY A 231 -9.52 -13.11 -27.12
CA GLY A 231 -8.24 -12.78 -27.76
C GLY A 231 -7.03 -13.41 -27.06
N TYR A 232 -5.87 -12.75 -27.16
CA TYR A 232 -4.60 -13.17 -26.54
C TYR A 232 -3.93 -12.06 -25.70
N ALA A 233 -4.33 -10.81 -25.90
CA ALA A 233 -3.80 -9.65 -25.17
C ALA A 233 -4.85 -9.11 -24.18
N SER A 234 -4.40 -8.30 -23.23
CA SER A 234 -5.23 -7.66 -22.22
C SER A 234 -4.91 -6.17 -22.11
N VAL A 235 -5.94 -5.38 -21.87
CA VAL A 235 -5.80 -3.96 -21.51
C VAL A 235 -5.72 -3.85 -19.99
N GLN A 236 -4.69 -3.18 -19.50
CA GLN A 236 -4.52 -2.91 -18.08
C GLN A 236 -4.46 -1.40 -17.82
N MET A 237 -5.36 -0.90 -16.97
CA MET A 237 -5.40 0.50 -16.54
C MET A 237 -5.03 0.57 -15.06
N ILE A 238 -3.97 1.29 -14.71
CA ILE A 238 -3.41 1.32 -13.37
C ILE A 238 -3.48 2.75 -12.83
N TYR A 239 -4.16 2.91 -11.69
CA TYR A 239 -4.43 4.22 -11.10
C TYR A 239 -3.81 4.43 -9.72
N PHE A 240 -3.09 3.46 -9.17
CA PHE A 240 -2.61 3.52 -7.80
C PHE A 240 -1.14 3.95 -7.64
N ILE A 241 -0.38 4.08 -8.74
CA ILE A 241 1.03 4.50 -8.70
C ILE A 241 1.09 6.00 -8.39
N GLU A 242 1.74 6.39 -7.31
CA GLU A 242 1.70 7.75 -6.75
C GLU A 242 2.01 8.86 -7.77
N SER A 243 3.06 8.70 -8.59
CA SER A 243 3.55 9.76 -9.47
C SER A 243 2.91 9.80 -10.86
N PHE A 244 2.29 8.71 -11.33
CA PHE A 244 1.71 8.62 -12.67
C PHE A 244 0.58 7.58 -12.78
N TYR A 245 -0.24 7.71 -13.82
CA TYR A 245 -1.15 6.66 -14.29
C TYR A 245 -0.44 5.81 -15.34
N LEU A 246 -0.77 4.51 -15.41
CA LEU A 246 -0.12 3.59 -16.34
C LEU A 246 -1.16 2.77 -17.12
N TYR A 247 -1.05 2.80 -18.44
CA TYR A 247 -1.98 2.14 -19.35
C TYR A 247 -1.24 1.21 -20.28
N ARG A 248 -1.65 -0.06 -20.31
CA ARG A 248 -0.90 -1.11 -21.00
C ARG A 248 -1.75 -1.94 -21.93
N LEU A 249 -1.16 -2.31 -23.07
CA LEU A 249 -1.53 -3.50 -23.82
C LEU A 249 -0.44 -4.54 -23.57
N LEU A 250 -0.82 -5.73 -23.11
CA LEU A 250 0.12 -6.78 -22.73
C LEU A 250 -0.42 -8.18 -22.97
N ILE A 251 0.47 -9.16 -23.02
CA ILE A 251 0.12 -10.59 -22.94
C ILE A 251 0.39 -11.03 -21.50
N ARG A 252 -0.60 -11.69 -20.88
CA ARG A 252 -0.51 -12.12 -19.47
C ARG A 252 0.17 -13.48 -19.41
N TYR A 253 1.14 -13.60 -18.50
CA TYR A 253 1.75 -14.88 -18.13
C TYR A 253 1.61 -15.09 -16.61
N ARG A 254 1.93 -16.29 -16.13
CA ARG A 254 1.96 -16.60 -14.70
C ARG A 254 3.16 -17.47 -14.38
N LEU A 255 3.86 -17.11 -13.31
CA LEU A 255 4.88 -17.92 -12.68
C LEU A 255 4.24 -18.93 -11.73
N GLU A 256 4.75 -20.16 -11.73
CA GLU A 256 4.38 -21.21 -10.78
C GLU A 256 5.65 -21.79 -10.15
N ALA A 257 5.71 -21.85 -8.83
CA ALA A 257 6.84 -22.42 -8.11
C ALA A 257 6.40 -23.07 -6.79
N GLN A 258 7.17 -24.04 -6.31
CA GLN A 258 6.96 -24.66 -4.99
C GLN A 258 7.50 -23.78 -3.85
N THR A 259 8.37 -22.84 -4.18
CA THR A 259 8.96 -21.85 -3.26
C THR A 259 8.37 -20.46 -3.51
N ALA A 260 8.55 -19.55 -2.54
CA ALA A 260 8.14 -18.16 -2.69
C ALA A 260 8.83 -17.51 -3.91
N ILE A 261 8.05 -16.85 -4.76
CA ILE A 261 8.53 -16.18 -5.97
C ILE A 261 8.98 -14.76 -5.61
N SER A 262 10.23 -14.42 -5.92
CA SER A 262 10.75 -13.08 -5.65
C SER A 262 10.25 -12.05 -6.67
N GLY A 263 10.28 -10.77 -6.28
CA GLY A 263 10.00 -9.67 -7.19
C GLY A 263 11.00 -9.59 -8.35
N GLU A 264 12.27 -9.90 -8.10
CA GLU A 264 13.34 -9.90 -9.11
C GLU A 264 13.10 -10.97 -10.18
N ASP A 265 12.68 -12.18 -9.79
CA ASP A 265 12.36 -13.26 -10.73
C ASP A 265 11.21 -12.85 -11.66
N THR A 266 10.19 -12.20 -11.11
CA THR A 266 9.04 -11.70 -11.89
C THR A 266 9.47 -10.66 -12.94
N ILE A 267 10.38 -9.75 -12.57
CA ILE A 267 10.92 -8.73 -13.47
C ILE A 267 11.79 -9.37 -14.55
N LYS A 268 12.71 -10.25 -14.17
CA LYS A 268 13.61 -10.96 -15.10
C LYS A 268 12.82 -11.74 -16.14
N VAL A 269 11.85 -12.55 -15.71
CA VAL A 269 11.01 -13.35 -16.60
C VAL A 269 10.17 -12.46 -17.52
N SER A 270 9.58 -11.38 -16.99
CA SER A 270 8.79 -10.46 -17.83
C SER A 270 9.66 -9.82 -18.93
N GLY A 271 10.91 -9.45 -18.61
CA GLY A 271 11.86 -8.91 -19.60
C GLY A 271 12.18 -9.89 -20.73
N GLU A 272 12.44 -11.16 -20.42
CA GLU A 272 12.70 -12.19 -21.44
C GLU A 272 11.46 -12.50 -22.29
N LEU A 273 10.27 -12.56 -21.68
CA LEU A 273 9.01 -12.70 -22.39
C LEU A 273 8.78 -11.55 -23.38
N THR A 274 9.01 -10.31 -22.95
CA THR A 274 8.86 -9.15 -23.84
C THR A 274 9.87 -9.18 -24.98
N LYS A 275 11.13 -9.51 -24.70
CA LYS A 275 12.20 -9.59 -25.71
C LYS A 275 11.89 -10.60 -26.82
N ILE A 276 11.42 -11.80 -26.48
CA ILE A 276 11.11 -12.85 -27.47
C ILE A 276 9.93 -12.47 -28.36
N ILE A 277 8.92 -11.79 -27.80
CA ILE A 277 7.71 -11.41 -28.55
C ILE A 277 7.95 -10.16 -29.40
N THR A 278 8.57 -9.12 -28.85
CA THR A 278 8.70 -7.81 -29.53
C THR A 278 9.76 -7.78 -30.63
N ARG A 279 10.69 -8.75 -30.67
CA ARG A 279 11.69 -8.87 -31.75
C ARG A 279 11.11 -9.22 -33.12
N GLN A 280 9.83 -9.63 -33.19
CA GLN A 280 9.20 -9.95 -34.47
C GLN A 280 9.03 -8.68 -35.31
N PRO A 281 9.59 -8.61 -36.54
CA PRO A 281 9.56 -7.39 -37.35
C PRO A 281 8.15 -6.88 -37.63
N TRP A 282 7.23 -7.77 -38.00
CA TRP A 282 5.83 -7.46 -38.27
C TRP A 282 5.11 -6.86 -37.05
N LEU A 283 5.46 -7.31 -35.84
CA LEU A 283 4.88 -6.79 -34.60
C LEU A 283 5.43 -5.41 -34.27
N SER A 284 6.75 -5.22 -34.40
CA SER A 284 7.40 -3.93 -34.17
C SER A 284 6.87 -2.84 -35.12
N GLU A 285 6.67 -3.15 -36.40
CA GLU A 285 6.07 -2.22 -37.36
C GLU A 285 4.61 -1.87 -36.99
N TRP A 286 3.81 -2.88 -36.64
CA TRP A 286 2.43 -2.65 -36.21
C TRP A 286 2.35 -1.79 -34.94
N LEU A 287 3.18 -2.08 -33.92
CA LEU A 287 3.23 -1.32 -32.67
C LEU A 287 3.60 0.15 -32.92
N ARG A 288 4.63 0.40 -33.73
CA ARG A 288 4.99 1.76 -34.18
C ARG A 288 3.78 2.48 -34.76
N ASP A 289 3.12 1.86 -35.73
CA ASP A 289 2.01 2.48 -36.45
C ASP A 289 0.82 2.77 -35.53
N LYS A 290 0.55 1.91 -34.53
CA LYS A 290 -0.49 2.16 -33.53
C LYS A 290 -0.16 3.29 -32.57
N LEU A 291 1.10 3.46 -32.20
CA LEU A 291 1.54 4.63 -31.42
C LEU A 291 1.44 5.93 -32.24
N LEU A 292 1.73 5.89 -33.55
CA LEU A 292 1.49 7.04 -34.44
C LEU A 292 -0.01 7.35 -34.61
N VAL A 293 -0.88 6.34 -34.60
CA VAL A 293 -2.34 6.54 -34.54
C VAL A 293 -2.73 7.22 -33.23
N LEU A 294 -2.20 6.76 -32.09
CA LEU A 294 -2.44 7.38 -30.80
C LEU A 294 -2.00 8.86 -30.79
N ASN A 295 -0.79 9.15 -31.26
CA ASN A 295 -0.28 10.53 -31.37
C ASN A 295 -1.23 11.44 -32.17
N ARG A 296 -1.64 11.00 -33.37
CA ARG A 296 -2.56 11.78 -34.23
C ARG A 296 -3.92 12.02 -33.56
N ARG A 297 -4.44 11.04 -32.81
CA ARG A 297 -5.72 11.18 -32.10
C ARG A 297 -5.59 12.12 -30.90
N LEU A 298 -4.45 12.13 -30.21
CA LEU A 298 -4.17 13.09 -29.14
C LEU A 298 -4.08 14.53 -29.67
N LEU A 299 -3.37 14.73 -30.79
CA LEU A 299 -3.29 16.04 -31.45
C LEU A 299 -4.67 16.56 -31.91
N ALA A 300 -5.54 15.67 -32.39
CA ALA A 300 -6.91 16.03 -32.76
C ALA A 300 -7.79 16.32 -31.52
N LEU A 301 -7.52 15.67 -30.39
CA LEU A 301 -8.25 15.85 -29.14
C LEU A 301 -7.97 17.21 -28.50
N ASP A 302 -6.73 17.70 -28.63
CA ASP A 302 -6.27 18.96 -28.04
C ASP A 302 -5.52 19.83 -29.07
N PRO A 303 -6.25 20.58 -29.90
CA PRO A 303 -5.66 21.54 -30.84
C PRO A 303 -4.84 22.65 -30.17
N SER A 304 -5.03 22.87 -28.86
CA SER A 304 -4.35 23.91 -28.07
C SER A 304 -2.96 23.49 -27.58
N GLN A 305 -2.48 22.29 -27.90
CA GLN A 305 -1.13 21.79 -27.59
C GLN A 305 -0.78 21.75 -26.09
N ASN A 306 -1.76 21.44 -25.23
CA ASN A 306 -1.55 21.14 -23.81
C ASN A 306 -1.24 19.65 -23.56
N ILE A 307 -1.05 18.85 -24.59
CA ILE A 307 -0.65 17.44 -24.51
C ILE A 307 0.68 17.25 -25.24
N LEU A 308 1.63 16.60 -24.55
CA LEU A 308 2.83 16.02 -25.16
C LEU A 308 2.67 14.51 -25.23
N PHE A 309 3.09 13.90 -26.34
CA PHE A 309 3.20 12.45 -26.49
C PHE A 309 4.57 12.13 -27.09
N PHE A 310 5.30 11.19 -26.51
CA PHE A 310 6.63 10.81 -26.99
C PHE A 310 7.02 9.38 -26.62
N LEU A 311 7.91 8.80 -27.42
CA LEU A 311 8.61 7.55 -27.16
C LEU A 311 9.76 7.80 -26.17
N LYS A 312 9.90 6.95 -25.15
CA LYS A 312 10.97 7.00 -24.15
C LYS A 312 11.76 5.69 -24.11
N GLY A 313 12.68 5.59 -23.15
CA GLY A 313 13.43 4.37 -22.89
C GLY A 313 14.48 4.03 -23.95
N GLY A 314 14.94 2.77 -23.95
CA GLY A 314 16.06 2.34 -24.79
C GLY A 314 15.78 2.38 -26.29
N ARG A 315 14.51 2.27 -26.71
CA ARG A 315 14.12 2.34 -28.12
C ARG A 315 14.22 3.77 -28.66
N ALA A 316 13.82 4.77 -27.88
CA ALA A 316 13.97 6.18 -28.27
C ALA A 316 15.44 6.60 -28.43
N ILE A 317 16.37 6.05 -27.64
CA ILE A 317 17.81 6.30 -27.80
C ILE A 317 18.31 5.88 -29.19
N LYS A 318 17.73 4.82 -29.78
CA LYS A 318 18.10 4.39 -31.15
C LYS A 318 17.75 5.41 -32.22
N TYR A 319 16.79 6.30 -31.97
CA TYR A 319 16.53 7.44 -32.85
C TYR A 319 17.67 8.47 -32.77
N LEU A 320 18.20 8.75 -31.58
CA LEU A 320 19.38 9.62 -31.39
C LEU A 320 20.68 9.02 -31.93
N GLU A 321 20.76 7.70 -32.05
CA GLU A 321 21.87 6.98 -32.71
C GLU A 321 21.70 6.91 -34.24
N GLY A 322 20.58 7.38 -34.80
CA GLY A 322 20.29 7.32 -36.23
C GLY A 322 19.95 5.91 -36.77
N VAL A 323 19.64 4.97 -35.87
CA VAL A 323 19.34 3.56 -36.20
C VAL A 323 18.04 3.07 -35.51
N PRO A 324 16.90 3.77 -35.70
CA PRO A 324 15.64 3.44 -35.00
C PRO A 324 15.15 1.99 -35.19
N GLN A 325 15.49 1.37 -36.31
CA GLN A 325 15.22 -0.04 -36.63
C GLN A 325 15.96 -1.05 -35.73
N GLN A 326 17.03 -0.64 -35.05
CA GLN A 326 17.79 -1.49 -34.12
C GLN A 326 17.26 -1.39 -32.67
N GLY A 327 16.04 -0.90 -32.48
CA GLY A 327 15.37 -0.95 -31.19
C GLY A 327 15.01 -2.38 -30.81
N GLU A 328 15.64 -2.92 -29.77
CA GLU A 328 15.41 -4.30 -29.29
C GLU A 328 14.46 -4.37 -28.06
N ASN A 329 14.10 -3.23 -27.46
CA ASN A 329 13.38 -3.15 -26.17
C ASN A 329 11.90 -2.72 -26.32
N ASP A 330 11.20 -2.67 -25.19
CA ASP A 330 9.78 -2.29 -25.01
C ASP A 330 9.41 -0.95 -25.68
N TRP A 331 8.13 -0.81 -26.05
CA TRP A 331 7.55 0.40 -26.61
C TRP A 331 7.03 1.32 -25.50
N ASP A 332 7.95 1.82 -24.68
CA ASP A 332 7.65 2.76 -23.61
C ASP A 332 7.29 4.13 -24.17
N THR A 333 6.09 4.61 -23.85
CA THR A 333 5.64 5.94 -24.23
C THR A 333 5.12 6.72 -23.04
N GLN A 334 5.02 8.03 -23.21
CA GLN A 334 4.53 8.91 -22.16
C GLN A 334 3.63 10.00 -22.75
N ILE A 335 2.54 10.26 -22.05
CA ILE A 335 1.66 11.40 -22.27
C ILE A 335 1.88 12.38 -21.11
N VAL A 336 2.10 13.65 -21.40
CA VAL A 336 2.19 14.70 -20.37
C VAL A 336 1.14 15.75 -20.69
N ILE A 337 0.27 16.03 -19.71
CA ILE A 337 -0.71 17.12 -19.80
C ILE A 337 -0.14 18.33 -19.09
N ASN A 338 -0.23 19.51 -19.71
CA ASN A 338 0.29 20.78 -19.19
C ASN A 338 -0.08 21.00 -17.71
N PRO A 339 0.88 20.88 -16.77
CA PRO A 339 0.62 20.99 -15.33
C PRO A 339 0.43 22.45 -14.86
N ASN A 340 0.46 23.40 -15.78
CA ASN A 340 0.14 24.81 -15.52
C ASN A 340 -1.31 25.16 -15.85
N LEU A 341 -2.09 24.23 -16.41
CA LEU A 341 -3.53 24.42 -16.58
C LEU A 341 -4.23 24.54 -15.22
N PRO A 342 -5.34 25.30 -15.13
CA PRO A 342 -6.24 25.22 -13.98
C PRO A 342 -6.70 23.77 -13.75
N ALA A 343 -6.88 23.38 -12.48
CA ALA A 343 -7.19 21.99 -12.11
C ALA A 343 -8.41 21.44 -12.87
N GLU A 344 -9.50 22.20 -12.95
CA GLU A 344 -10.71 21.85 -13.70
C GLU A 344 -10.39 21.52 -15.17
N ALA A 345 -9.68 22.41 -15.85
CA ALA A 345 -9.28 22.22 -17.25
C ALA A 345 -8.34 21.02 -17.42
N TRP A 346 -7.44 20.78 -16.47
CA TRP A 346 -6.55 19.63 -16.47
C TRP A 346 -7.32 18.32 -16.32
N TYR A 347 -8.21 18.20 -15.33
CA TYR A 347 -8.98 16.97 -15.09
C TYR A 347 -9.96 16.66 -16.23
N ASP A 348 -10.52 17.69 -16.86
CA ASP A 348 -11.35 17.50 -18.06
C ASP A 348 -10.54 17.02 -19.27
N LEU A 349 -9.32 17.52 -19.44
CA LEU A 349 -8.41 17.04 -20.48
C LEU A 349 -7.95 15.61 -20.19
N TYR A 350 -7.56 15.33 -18.94
CA TYR A 350 -7.20 13.99 -18.47
C TYR A 350 -8.30 12.96 -18.71
N ARG A 351 -9.55 13.27 -18.33
CA ARG A 351 -10.71 12.41 -18.58
C ARG A 351 -10.84 12.04 -20.06
N ARG A 352 -10.69 13.03 -20.95
CA ARG A 352 -10.77 12.81 -22.40
C ARG A 352 -9.59 11.98 -22.93
N VAL A 353 -8.37 12.24 -22.45
CA VAL A 353 -7.16 11.49 -22.80
C VAL A 353 -7.28 10.03 -22.35
N GLN A 354 -7.63 9.78 -21.09
CA GLN A 354 -7.79 8.44 -20.54
C GLN A 354 -8.85 7.64 -21.31
N ASN A 355 -10.00 8.25 -21.61
CA ASN A 355 -11.06 7.61 -22.39
C ASN A 355 -10.59 7.26 -23.80
N LEU A 356 -9.87 8.17 -24.46
CA LEU A 356 -9.30 7.92 -25.79
C LEU A 356 -8.29 6.76 -25.76
N VAL A 357 -7.38 6.76 -24.79
CA VAL A 357 -6.37 5.69 -24.64
C VAL A 357 -7.05 4.35 -24.40
N LEU A 358 -8.04 4.26 -23.50
CA LEU A 358 -8.77 3.02 -23.24
C LEU A 358 -9.42 2.46 -24.51
N LEU A 359 -10.14 3.30 -25.25
CA LEU A 359 -10.82 2.89 -26.48
C LEU A 359 -9.84 2.41 -27.55
N LEU A 360 -8.72 3.11 -27.72
CA LEU A 360 -7.67 2.72 -28.67
C LEU A 360 -6.99 1.41 -28.27
N LEU A 361 -6.63 1.22 -27.00
CA LEU A 361 -6.01 -0.03 -26.53
C LEU A 361 -6.96 -1.23 -26.70
N GLN A 362 -8.27 -1.05 -26.49
CA GLN A 362 -9.26 -2.10 -26.75
C GLN A 362 -9.37 -2.43 -28.24
N ASP A 363 -9.34 -1.41 -29.11
CA ASP A 363 -9.35 -1.62 -30.56
C ASP A 363 -8.04 -2.31 -31.02
N PHE A 364 -6.89 -1.91 -30.48
CA PHE A 364 -5.58 -2.52 -30.77
C PHE A 364 -5.53 -3.98 -30.30
N ARG A 365 -6.20 -4.34 -29.20
CA ARG A 365 -6.34 -5.73 -28.74
C ARG A 365 -7.01 -6.63 -29.79
N LEU A 366 -8.07 -6.16 -30.44
CA LEU A 366 -8.77 -6.94 -31.49
C LEU A 366 -7.93 -7.04 -32.77
N GLU A 367 -7.24 -5.97 -33.13
CA GLU A 367 -6.31 -5.98 -34.26
C GLU A 367 -5.13 -6.93 -34.01
N PHE A 368 -4.59 -6.97 -32.79
CA PHE A 368 -3.52 -7.88 -32.40
C PHE A 368 -3.93 -9.35 -32.57
N TYR A 369 -5.18 -9.71 -32.23
CA TYR A 369 -5.70 -11.06 -32.47
C TYR A 369 -5.64 -11.43 -33.96
N THR A 370 -6.01 -10.50 -34.83
CA THR A 370 -6.00 -10.68 -36.30
C THR A 370 -4.57 -10.80 -36.82
N LEU A 371 -3.68 -9.93 -36.35
CA LEU A 371 -2.26 -9.90 -36.72
C LEU A 371 -1.55 -11.19 -36.32
N LEU A 372 -1.72 -11.63 -35.06
CA LEU A 372 -1.05 -12.81 -34.53
C LEU A 372 -1.50 -14.08 -35.27
N ASN A 373 -2.79 -14.24 -35.55
CA ASN A 373 -3.29 -15.38 -36.32
C ASN A 373 -2.73 -15.41 -37.75
N HIS A 374 -2.59 -14.25 -38.39
CA HIS A 374 -2.03 -14.18 -39.74
C HIS A 374 -0.54 -14.58 -39.78
N HIS A 375 0.25 -14.10 -38.81
CA HIS A 375 1.69 -14.35 -38.75
C HIS A 375 2.08 -15.60 -37.94
N ALA A 376 1.13 -16.36 -37.39
CA ALA A 376 1.44 -17.54 -36.57
C ALA A 376 2.41 -18.55 -37.24
N PRO A 377 2.29 -18.88 -38.55
CA PRO A 377 3.25 -19.77 -39.22
C PRO A 377 4.66 -19.18 -39.38
N GLU A 378 4.78 -17.86 -39.44
CA GLU A 378 6.08 -17.17 -39.45
C GLU A 378 6.68 -17.15 -38.04
N PHE A 379 5.86 -16.87 -37.04
CA PHE A 379 6.28 -16.81 -35.64
C PHE A 379 6.75 -18.17 -35.12
N GLU A 380 6.02 -19.25 -35.44
CA GLU A 380 6.43 -20.62 -35.12
C GLU A 380 7.82 -20.94 -35.68
N ARG A 381 8.08 -20.60 -36.95
CA ARG A 381 9.39 -20.82 -37.59
C ARG A 381 10.51 -20.04 -36.89
N ALA A 382 10.25 -18.82 -36.45
CA ALA A 382 11.20 -18.04 -35.67
C ALA A 382 11.52 -18.73 -34.33
N LEU A 383 10.50 -19.13 -33.57
CA LEU A 383 10.67 -19.79 -32.26
C LEU A 383 11.45 -21.11 -32.36
N VAL A 384 11.20 -21.91 -33.40
CA VAL A 384 11.95 -23.15 -33.66
C VAL A 384 13.43 -22.88 -33.94
N ALA A 385 13.77 -21.77 -34.62
CA ALA A 385 15.15 -21.40 -34.87
C ALA A 385 15.88 -21.04 -33.57
N ASP A 386 15.22 -20.34 -32.64
CA ASP A 386 15.82 -19.99 -31.34
C ASP A 386 15.98 -21.18 -30.40
N ALA A 387 15.00 -22.09 -30.41
CA ALA A 387 15.11 -23.34 -29.65
C ALA A 387 16.35 -24.14 -30.02
N ARG A 388 16.79 -24.07 -31.30
CA ARG A 388 18.00 -24.73 -31.81
C ARG A 388 19.29 -23.98 -31.50
N ALA A 389 19.22 -22.71 -31.10
CA ALA A 389 20.37 -21.87 -30.76
C ALA A 389 20.75 -21.93 -29.27
N LEU A 390 19.87 -22.48 -28.42
CA LEU A 390 20.19 -22.78 -27.02
C LEU A 390 21.19 -23.95 -26.97
N PRO A 391 22.26 -23.87 -26.15
CA PRO A 391 23.15 -25.02 -25.96
C PRO A 391 22.32 -26.21 -25.48
N PRO A 392 22.62 -27.44 -25.95
CA PRO A 392 21.98 -28.62 -25.40
C PRO A 392 22.15 -28.59 -23.88
N PRO A 393 21.15 -29.05 -23.11
CA PRO A 393 21.34 -29.23 -21.67
C PRO A 393 22.64 -30.01 -21.45
N PRO A 394 23.45 -29.67 -20.43
CA PRO A 394 24.66 -30.43 -20.15
C PRO A 394 24.28 -31.91 -20.10
N ASP A 395 24.98 -32.75 -20.87
CA ASP A 395 24.79 -34.20 -20.85
C ASP A 395 24.78 -34.62 -19.37
N GLU A 396 23.61 -35.02 -18.86
CA GLU A 396 23.55 -35.75 -17.61
C GLU A 396 24.44 -36.97 -17.84
N ALA A 397 25.60 -36.98 -17.18
CA ALA A 397 26.52 -38.08 -17.25
C ALA A 397 25.73 -39.36 -17.01
N LEU A 398 25.77 -40.28 -17.98
CA LEU A 398 25.18 -41.60 -17.85
C LEU A 398 25.58 -42.16 -16.47
N PRO A 399 24.63 -42.62 -15.65
CA PRO A 399 24.93 -43.09 -14.31
C PRO A 399 25.99 -44.19 -14.38
N ASP A 400 27.01 -44.07 -13.54
CA ASP A 400 28.10 -45.04 -13.42
C ASP A 400 27.51 -46.44 -13.19
N PRO A 401 27.69 -47.40 -14.11
CA PRO A 401 27.12 -48.75 -13.97
C PRO A 401 27.69 -49.53 -12.78
N LEU A 402 28.73 -49.02 -12.10
CA LEU A 402 29.30 -49.60 -10.89
C LEU A 402 28.74 -49.00 -9.59
N ASN A 403 27.97 -47.91 -9.66
CA ASN A 403 27.25 -47.31 -8.53
C ASN A 403 25.86 -46.85 -9.01
N PRO A 404 24.87 -47.75 -9.07
CA PRO A 404 23.50 -47.35 -9.34
C PRO A 404 23.04 -46.39 -8.24
N PRO A 405 22.41 -45.24 -8.57
CA PRO A 405 21.79 -44.40 -7.56
C PRO A 405 20.77 -45.24 -6.79
N GLU A 406 20.83 -45.18 -5.46
CA GLU A 406 19.87 -45.86 -4.60
C GLU A 406 18.45 -45.49 -5.04
N PRO A 407 17.57 -46.47 -5.28
CA PRO A 407 16.18 -46.16 -5.60
C PRO A 407 15.63 -45.34 -4.43
N PRO A 408 14.90 -44.24 -4.69
CA PRO A 408 14.22 -43.53 -3.62
C PRO A 408 13.36 -44.55 -2.89
N GLN A 409 13.57 -44.67 -1.58
CA GLN A 409 12.72 -45.50 -0.73
C GLN A 409 11.28 -45.02 -0.97
N VAL A 410 10.49 -45.89 -1.60
CA VAL A 410 9.06 -45.72 -1.70
C VAL A 410 8.54 -45.92 -0.30
N ASP A 411 8.29 -44.82 0.40
CA ASP A 411 7.52 -44.84 1.63
C ASP A 411 6.11 -45.30 1.25
N VAL A 412 5.81 -46.55 1.57
CA VAL A 412 4.50 -47.17 1.37
C VAL A 412 3.63 -46.75 2.54
N ASP A 413 3.16 -45.50 2.49
CA ASP A 413 1.88 -45.07 3.05
C ASP A 413 1.54 -43.70 2.43
N PRO A 414 0.34 -43.51 1.85
CA PRO A 414 0.00 -42.23 1.24
C PRO A 414 -0.14 -41.18 2.37
N PRO A 415 0.66 -40.10 2.36
CA PRO A 415 0.25 -38.93 3.10
C PRO A 415 -0.95 -38.39 2.33
N VAL A 416 -2.15 -38.52 2.90
CA VAL A 416 -3.28 -37.64 2.57
C VAL A 416 -2.94 -36.26 3.15
N GLY A 417 -1.87 -35.67 2.64
CA GLY A 417 -1.47 -34.28 2.85
C GLY A 417 -1.72 -33.58 1.53
N VAL A 418 -2.71 -32.70 1.50
CA VAL A 418 -2.93 -31.78 0.39
C VAL A 418 -1.59 -31.07 0.14
N MET A 419 -0.91 -31.34 -0.99
CA MET A 419 0.28 -30.57 -1.34
C MET A 419 -0.09 -29.08 -1.29
N PRO A 420 0.72 -28.25 -0.61
CA PRO A 420 0.44 -26.82 -0.56
C PRO A 420 0.32 -26.29 -2.00
N ALA A 421 -0.68 -25.44 -2.22
CA ALA A 421 -0.88 -24.87 -3.54
C ALA A 421 0.41 -24.14 -3.99
N PRO A 422 0.87 -24.33 -5.24
CA PRO A 422 2.09 -23.68 -5.70
C PRO A 422 1.95 -22.16 -5.57
N HIS A 423 3.04 -21.50 -5.18
CA HIS A 423 3.13 -20.06 -5.20
C HIS A 423 2.95 -19.57 -6.65
N ARG A 424 2.14 -18.52 -6.80
CA ARG A 424 1.78 -17.96 -8.10
C ARG A 424 2.05 -16.47 -8.12
N ALA A 425 2.78 -16.01 -9.13
CA ALA A 425 3.01 -14.59 -9.37
C ALA A 425 2.60 -14.23 -10.80
N ALA A 426 2.03 -13.04 -11.00
CA ALA A 426 1.71 -12.56 -12.34
C ALA A 426 2.97 -12.02 -13.02
N CYS A 427 3.26 -12.51 -14.22
CA CYS A 427 4.27 -11.95 -15.12
C CYS A 427 3.64 -11.60 -16.46
N LYS A 428 4.38 -10.97 -17.37
CA LYS A 428 3.80 -10.39 -18.59
C LYS A 428 4.83 -10.21 -19.69
N SER A 429 4.32 -10.13 -20.92
CA SER A 429 5.03 -9.56 -22.06
C SER A 429 4.36 -8.23 -22.40
N GLU A 430 5.12 -7.14 -22.37
CA GLU A 430 4.60 -5.79 -22.59
C GLU A 430 4.59 -5.45 -24.09
N LEU A 431 3.45 -5.00 -24.62
CA LEU A 431 3.33 -4.59 -26.03
C LEU A 431 3.36 -3.08 -26.17
N ILE A 432 2.50 -2.38 -25.41
CA ILE A 432 2.46 -0.92 -25.33
C ILE A 432 2.42 -0.55 -23.86
N ASP A 433 3.28 0.38 -23.44
CA ASP A 433 3.21 1.01 -22.12
C ASP A 433 3.06 2.53 -22.27
N VAL A 434 2.03 3.12 -21.65
CA VAL A 434 1.74 4.55 -21.69
C VAL A 434 1.68 5.09 -20.26
N GLY A 435 2.70 5.83 -19.86
CA GLY A 435 2.71 6.57 -18.60
C GLY A 435 2.06 7.95 -18.74
N LEU A 436 1.35 8.42 -17.72
CA LEU A 436 0.80 9.78 -17.64
C LEU A 436 1.05 10.37 -16.25
N PRO A 437 2.01 11.29 -16.06
CA PRO A 437 2.25 11.96 -14.77
C PRO A 437 1.00 12.67 -14.25
N ARG A 438 0.78 12.62 -12.93
CA ARG A 438 -0.42 13.23 -12.33
C ARG A 438 -0.29 14.75 -12.21
N TYR A 439 -1.42 15.44 -12.12
CA TYR A 439 -1.49 16.91 -12.16
C TYR A 439 -0.58 17.63 -11.15
N ASP A 440 -0.55 17.15 -9.91
CA ASP A 440 0.10 17.78 -8.77
C ASP A 440 1.51 17.26 -8.49
N THR A 441 2.07 16.43 -9.37
CA THR A 441 3.37 15.79 -9.15
C THR A 441 4.52 16.60 -9.74
N ILE A 442 5.69 16.47 -9.10
CA ILE A 442 6.91 17.13 -9.57
C ILE A 442 7.31 16.55 -10.94
N GLU A 443 7.09 15.25 -11.15
CA GLU A 443 7.38 14.56 -12.41
C GLU A 443 6.62 15.17 -13.60
N ALA A 444 5.35 15.57 -13.42
CA ALA A 444 4.58 16.22 -14.49
C ALA A 444 5.19 17.56 -14.89
N ARG A 445 5.64 18.34 -13.90
CA ARG A 445 6.27 19.65 -14.11
C ARG A 445 7.65 19.52 -14.73
N GLU A 446 8.47 18.58 -14.24
CA GLU A 446 9.80 18.28 -14.77
C GLU A 446 9.72 17.89 -16.24
N GLN A 447 8.88 16.90 -16.58
CA GLN A 447 8.74 16.44 -17.96
C GLN A 447 8.18 17.55 -18.86
N TRP A 448 7.23 18.35 -18.38
CA TRP A 448 6.71 19.48 -19.16
C TRP A 448 7.77 20.55 -19.42
N ALA A 449 8.48 20.99 -18.37
CA ALA A 449 9.52 22.01 -18.45
C ALA A 449 10.63 21.59 -19.44
N GLN A 450 11.07 20.34 -19.35
CA GLN A 450 12.11 19.79 -20.23
C GLN A 450 11.64 19.62 -21.68
N LEU A 451 10.38 19.19 -21.93
CA LEU A 451 9.98 18.63 -23.24
C LEU A 451 9.06 19.51 -24.09
N HIS A 452 8.32 20.46 -23.52
CA HIS A 452 7.25 21.17 -24.25
C HIS A 452 7.69 21.85 -25.55
N ASN A 453 8.98 22.23 -25.65
CA ASN A 453 9.57 22.84 -26.84
C ASN A 453 10.79 22.08 -27.40
N SER A 454 11.04 20.85 -26.95
CA SER A 454 12.28 20.11 -27.27
C SER A 454 12.07 18.69 -27.82
N LEU A 455 10.82 18.32 -28.11
CA LEU A 455 10.52 17.05 -28.79
C LEU A 455 10.98 17.10 -30.25
N VAL A 456 11.70 16.05 -30.64
CA VAL A 456 12.18 15.83 -32.01
C VAL A 456 11.22 14.87 -32.72
N GLN A 457 11.01 15.09 -34.02
CA GLN A 457 10.22 14.18 -34.86
C GLN A 457 11.16 13.21 -35.58
N GLY A 458 10.92 11.91 -35.37
CA GLY A 458 11.65 10.85 -36.06
C GLY A 458 11.35 10.81 -37.55
N PRO A 459 12.17 10.11 -38.35
CA PRO A 459 11.96 9.98 -39.79
C PRO A 459 10.63 9.30 -40.17
N ASP A 460 10.07 8.50 -39.25
CA ASP A 460 8.78 7.84 -39.35
C ASP A 460 7.62 8.65 -38.72
N GLY A 461 7.90 9.85 -38.21
CA GLY A 461 6.95 10.72 -37.52
C GLY A 461 6.74 10.40 -36.03
N MET A 462 7.55 9.52 -35.43
CA MET A 462 7.49 9.25 -33.99
C MET A 462 8.10 10.41 -33.20
N PRO A 463 7.39 11.06 -32.25
CA PRO A 463 8.00 12.07 -31.39
C PRO A 463 8.88 11.40 -30.33
N TYR A 464 10.06 11.96 -30.05
CA TYR A 464 10.97 11.51 -29.00
C TYR A 464 11.77 12.67 -28.39
N PRO A 465 12.28 12.56 -27.15
CA PRO A 465 13.12 13.59 -26.54
C PRO A 465 14.48 13.76 -27.23
N GLY A 466 14.99 15.01 -27.27
CA GLY A 466 16.33 15.32 -27.77
C GLY A 466 17.49 14.85 -26.86
N TYR A 467 18.74 15.14 -27.26
CA TYR A 467 19.95 14.70 -26.55
C TYR A 467 19.99 15.12 -25.07
N LEU A 468 19.66 16.38 -24.77
CA LEU A 468 19.80 16.93 -23.42
C LEU A 468 18.98 16.17 -22.37
N TYR A 469 17.76 15.73 -22.75
CA TYR A 469 16.90 14.92 -21.88
C TYR A 469 17.60 13.65 -21.40
N TYR A 470 18.15 12.85 -22.34
CA TYR A 470 18.82 11.60 -21.98
C TYR A 470 20.15 11.82 -21.27
N ILE A 471 20.89 12.87 -21.62
CA ILE A 471 22.12 13.23 -20.93
C ILE A 471 21.82 13.56 -19.47
N ASN A 472 20.83 14.42 -19.20
CA ASN A 472 20.42 14.79 -17.84
C ASN A 472 19.92 13.56 -17.05
N GLU A 473 19.08 12.71 -17.64
CA GLU A 473 18.60 11.47 -17.03
C GLU A 473 19.76 10.53 -16.64
N TYR A 474 20.74 10.32 -17.53
CA TYR A 474 21.90 9.49 -17.20
C TYR A 474 22.82 10.12 -16.15
N ILE A 475 23.06 11.43 -16.21
CA ILE A 475 23.82 12.14 -15.18
C ILE A 475 23.14 11.97 -13.82
N ALA A 476 21.83 12.22 -13.73
CA ALA A 476 21.07 12.08 -12.49
C ALA A 476 21.14 10.64 -11.94
N MET A 477 20.89 9.63 -12.79
CA MET A 477 20.99 8.21 -12.40
C MET A 477 22.39 7.80 -11.93
N LEU A 478 23.45 8.36 -12.52
CA LEU A 478 24.82 8.06 -12.11
C LEU A 478 25.17 8.77 -10.81
N ARG A 479 24.79 10.04 -10.64
CA ARG A 479 25.01 10.79 -9.40
C ARG A 479 24.24 10.19 -8.21
N GLU A 480 23.07 9.59 -8.45
CA GLU A 480 22.36 8.77 -7.46
C GLU A 480 23.17 7.55 -7.00
N VAL A 481 23.88 6.88 -7.93
CA VAL A 481 24.78 5.77 -7.59
C VAL A 481 25.98 6.27 -6.78
N PHE A 482 26.56 7.41 -7.14
CA PHE A 482 27.67 8.01 -6.38
C PHE A 482 27.26 8.36 -4.93
N LEU A 483 26.01 8.77 -4.70
CA LEU A 483 25.46 9.00 -3.35
C LEU A 483 25.14 7.71 -2.57
N GLY A 484 25.29 6.53 -3.17
CA GLY A 484 24.91 5.26 -2.53
C GLY A 484 23.40 5.10 -2.32
N ARG A 485 22.58 5.83 -3.09
CA ARG A 485 21.12 5.82 -2.95
C ARG A 485 20.40 4.97 -4.01
N SER A 486 21.10 4.54 -5.06
CA SER A 486 20.48 3.82 -6.18
C SER A 486 20.36 2.33 -5.89
N PRO A 487 19.16 1.73 -5.94
CA PRO A 487 18.97 0.28 -5.80
C PRO A 487 19.46 -0.50 -7.05
N SER A 488 19.87 0.21 -8.11
CA SER A 488 20.28 -0.37 -9.39
C SER A 488 21.75 -0.09 -9.73
N ALA A 489 22.63 -0.03 -8.72
CA ALA A 489 24.07 0.18 -8.91
C ALA A 489 24.68 -0.81 -9.92
N HIS A 490 24.22 -2.06 -9.95
CA HIS A 490 24.66 -3.07 -10.93
C HIS A 490 24.39 -2.70 -12.40
N LYS A 491 23.45 -1.76 -12.67
CA LYS A 491 23.16 -1.25 -14.03
C LYS A 491 24.03 -0.07 -14.43
N ALA A 492 24.78 0.52 -13.48
CA ALA A 492 25.58 1.71 -13.72
C ALA A 492 26.63 1.56 -14.85
N PRO A 493 27.34 0.42 -15.00
CA PRO A 493 28.27 0.24 -16.12
C PRO A 493 27.60 0.45 -17.49
N LYS A 494 26.39 -0.10 -17.66
CA LYS A 494 25.63 0.05 -18.91
C LYS A 494 25.13 1.49 -19.13
N ARG A 495 24.80 2.20 -18.05
CA ARG A 495 24.41 3.62 -18.10
C ARG A 495 25.58 4.51 -18.50
N ILE A 496 26.78 4.24 -17.98
CA ILE A 496 28.03 4.94 -18.35
C ILE A 496 28.34 4.74 -19.83
N GLU A 497 28.28 3.49 -20.32
CA GLU A 497 28.45 3.16 -21.74
C GLU A 497 27.49 3.97 -22.63
N ARG A 498 26.20 4.00 -22.26
CA ARG A 498 25.16 4.71 -23.01
C ARG A 498 25.37 6.23 -23.00
N LEU A 499 25.70 6.81 -21.85
CA LEU A 499 26.00 8.25 -21.74
C LEU A 499 27.22 8.61 -22.59
N TYR A 500 28.30 7.82 -22.53
CA TYR A 500 29.48 8.07 -23.34
C TYR A 500 29.18 8.01 -24.85
N LYS A 501 28.38 7.01 -25.28
CA LYS A 501 27.94 6.89 -26.69
C LYS A 501 27.09 8.08 -27.14
N LEU A 502 26.18 8.55 -26.30
CA LEU A 502 25.39 9.76 -26.59
C LEU A 502 26.28 11.01 -26.71
N LEU A 503 27.30 11.11 -25.87
CA LEU A 503 28.27 12.20 -25.89
C LEU A 503 29.33 12.06 -26.99
N SER A 504 29.38 10.92 -27.68
CA SER A 504 30.32 10.60 -28.77
C SER A 504 29.58 10.03 -30.00
N PRO A 505 28.75 10.83 -30.70
CA PRO A 505 27.99 10.34 -31.84
C PRO A 505 28.89 9.82 -32.96
N GLN A 506 28.43 8.80 -33.68
CA GLN A 506 29.24 8.09 -34.68
C GLN A 506 29.25 8.75 -36.07
N SER A 507 28.35 9.69 -36.34
CA SER A 507 28.26 10.38 -37.64
C SER A 507 28.46 11.89 -37.49
N ALA A 508 28.94 12.54 -38.56
CA ALA A 508 29.16 13.98 -38.59
C ALA A 508 27.88 14.78 -38.36
N GLN A 509 26.75 14.33 -38.92
CA GLN A 509 25.44 14.99 -38.72
C GLN A 509 25.01 14.94 -37.25
N LEU A 510 25.03 13.75 -36.63
CA LEU A 510 24.65 13.60 -35.23
C LEU A 510 25.60 14.36 -34.29
N THR A 511 26.88 14.46 -34.66
CA THR A 511 27.86 15.28 -33.95
C THR A 511 27.49 16.76 -34.01
N GLN A 512 27.13 17.26 -35.19
CA GLN A 512 26.68 18.64 -35.37
C GLN A 512 25.41 18.95 -34.59
N ASP A 513 24.44 18.03 -34.60
CA ASP A 513 23.18 18.17 -33.87
C ASP A 513 23.42 18.24 -32.34
N LEU A 514 24.27 17.37 -31.80
CA LEU A 514 24.67 17.41 -30.39
C LEU A 514 25.46 18.67 -30.05
N ASP A 515 26.43 19.06 -30.89
CA ASP A 515 27.26 20.24 -30.63
C ASP A 515 26.44 21.53 -30.64
N ALA A 516 25.35 21.61 -31.43
CA ALA A 516 24.41 22.72 -31.35
C ALA A 516 23.69 22.81 -30.00
N VAL A 517 23.29 21.66 -29.43
CA VAL A 517 22.70 21.59 -28.08
C VAL A 517 23.71 22.01 -27.02
N VAL A 518 24.95 21.50 -27.07
CA VAL A 518 26.00 21.86 -26.10
C VAL A 518 26.39 23.33 -26.22
N ALA A 519 26.44 23.88 -27.43
CA ALA A 519 26.71 25.30 -27.66
C ALA A 519 25.60 26.19 -27.07
N HIS A 520 24.34 25.76 -27.14
CA HIS A 520 23.23 26.45 -26.49
C HIS A 520 23.42 26.48 -24.97
N GLU A 521 23.66 25.33 -24.33
CA GLU A 521 23.90 25.26 -22.87
C GLU A 521 25.11 26.10 -22.45
N ARG A 522 26.20 26.05 -23.23
CA ARG A 522 27.37 26.88 -23.00
C ARG A 522 27.04 28.38 -23.09
N ALA A 523 26.19 28.80 -24.03
CA ALA A 523 25.82 30.21 -24.21
C ALA A 523 24.99 30.76 -23.04
N LEU A 524 24.32 29.89 -22.27
CA LEU A 524 23.62 30.28 -21.04
C LEU A 524 24.58 30.67 -19.89
N ILE A 525 25.88 30.39 -20.03
CA ILE A 525 26.93 30.85 -19.11
C ILE A 525 27.59 32.12 -19.71
N PRO A 526 27.31 33.32 -19.17
CA PRO A 526 27.93 34.55 -19.65
C PRO A 526 29.47 34.44 -19.60
N PRO A 527 30.20 34.99 -20.59
CA PRO A 527 31.67 34.88 -20.64
C PRO A 527 32.40 35.40 -19.39
N THR A 528 31.79 36.33 -18.66
CA THR A 528 32.33 36.92 -17.44
C THR A 528 32.00 36.16 -16.17
N LEU A 529 31.14 35.13 -16.22
CA LEU A 529 30.61 34.49 -15.01
C LEU A 529 31.52 33.39 -14.48
N LEU A 530 31.94 32.44 -15.33
CA LEU A 530 32.80 31.29 -14.98
C LEU A 530 33.95 31.12 -15.99
N PRO A 531 34.76 32.16 -16.25
CA PRO A 531 35.77 32.13 -17.30
C PRO A 531 36.82 31.01 -17.10
N GLN A 532 37.22 30.71 -15.86
CA GLN A 532 38.27 29.72 -15.59
C GLN A 532 37.76 28.28 -15.73
N SER A 533 36.62 27.97 -15.11
CA SER A 533 36.02 26.63 -15.12
C SER A 533 35.64 26.20 -16.53
N VAL A 534 35.10 27.13 -17.32
CA VAL A 534 34.81 26.90 -18.74
C VAL A 534 36.09 26.64 -19.52
N ALA A 535 37.15 27.43 -19.31
CA ALA A 535 38.42 27.22 -19.99
C ALA A 535 38.99 25.83 -19.68
N VAL A 536 38.89 25.35 -18.44
CA VAL A 536 39.31 24.00 -18.08
C VAL A 536 38.47 22.92 -18.78
N ALA A 537 37.15 23.11 -18.86
CA ALA A 537 36.29 22.19 -19.60
C ALA A 537 36.65 22.15 -21.10
N ASP A 538 36.93 23.30 -21.70
CA ASP A 538 37.32 23.40 -23.13
C ASP A 538 38.68 22.76 -23.44
N THR A 539 39.58 22.65 -22.46
CA THR A 539 40.89 21.98 -22.62
C THR A 539 40.84 20.45 -22.61
N GLN A 540 39.69 19.84 -22.30
CA GLN A 540 39.56 18.38 -22.31
C GLN A 540 39.75 17.83 -23.73
N GLN A 541 40.67 16.87 -23.89
CA GLN A 541 40.98 16.25 -25.17
C GLN A 541 39.85 15.34 -25.66
N ASP A 542 39.19 14.64 -24.74
CA ASP A 542 38.02 13.81 -25.04
C ASP A 542 36.77 14.71 -25.19
N PRO A 543 36.16 14.76 -26.40
CA PRO A 543 34.96 15.56 -26.63
C PRO A 543 33.80 15.20 -25.68
N ALA A 544 33.67 13.94 -25.25
CA ALA A 544 32.61 13.54 -24.34
C ALA A 544 32.77 14.21 -22.97
N LEU A 545 34.01 14.29 -22.46
CA LEU A 545 34.32 14.93 -21.19
C LEU A 545 34.13 16.45 -21.27
N ARG A 546 34.54 17.08 -22.38
CA ARG A 546 34.27 18.50 -22.61
C ARG A 546 32.77 18.79 -22.57
N ARG A 547 31.97 18.05 -23.33
CA ARG A 547 30.51 18.25 -23.44
C ARG A 547 29.81 18.06 -22.09
N VAL A 548 30.12 17.00 -21.35
CA VAL A 548 29.48 16.74 -20.05
C VAL A 548 29.83 17.81 -19.01
N LEU A 549 31.07 18.30 -18.99
CA LEU A 549 31.49 19.35 -18.06
C LEU A 549 30.80 20.69 -18.38
N LEU A 550 30.66 21.06 -19.65
CA LEU A 550 29.96 22.28 -20.04
C LEU A 550 28.49 22.25 -19.62
N ILE A 551 27.81 21.11 -19.81
CA ILE A 551 26.43 20.91 -19.35
C ILE A 551 26.36 21.02 -17.82
N LEU A 552 27.25 20.34 -17.09
CA LEU A 552 27.26 20.37 -15.62
C LEU A 552 27.56 21.77 -15.06
N LEU A 553 28.47 22.53 -15.68
CA LEU A 553 28.75 23.92 -15.31
C LEU A 553 27.54 24.83 -15.50
N GLN A 554 26.76 24.62 -16.57
CA GLN A 554 25.49 25.32 -16.77
C GLN A 554 24.51 24.96 -15.65
N GLN A 555 24.40 23.67 -15.29
CA GLN A 555 23.52 23.22 -14.22
C GLN A 555 23.89 23.85 -12.87
N PHE A 556 25.19 23.90 -12.52
CA PHE A 556 25.66 24.58 -11.31
C PHE A 556 25.36 26.07 -11.32
N SER A 557 25.58 26.73 -12.46
CA SER A 557 25.31 28.16 -12.62
C SER A 557 23.85 28.50 -12.30
N LEU A 558 22.92 27.71 -12.83
CA LEU A 558 21.48 27.88 -12.61
C LEU A 558 21.06 27.51 -11.18
N ALA A 559 21.46 26.34 -10.69
CA ALA A 559 21.04 25.78 -9.41
C ALA A 559 21.44 26.64 -8.20
N TYR A 560 22.62 27.24 -8.27
CA TYR A 560 23.16 28.09 -7.21
C TYR A 560 22.98 29.58 -7.48
N ALA A 561 22.19 29.92 -8.52
CA ALA A 561 21.88 31.28 -8.93
C ALA A 561 23.15 32.17 -9.05
N LEU A 562 24.24 31.63 -9.60
CA LEU A 562 25.52 32.33 -9.73
C LEU A 562 25.39 33.69 -10.45
N PRO A 563 24.57 33.84 -11.52
CA PRO A 563 24.35 35.16 -12.14
C PRO A 563 23.74 36.21 -11.19
N ALA A 564 23.06 35.79 -10.12
CA ALA A 564 22.47 36.69 -9.14
C ALA A 564 23.47 37.17 -8.08
N ASP A 565 24.55 36.42 -7.86
CA ASP A 565 25.58 36.68 -6.85
C ASP A 565 26.99 36.59 -7.49
N PRO A 566 27.46 37.65 -8.19
CA PRO A 566 28.71 37.60 -8.94
C PRO A 566 29.95 37.31 -8.10
N GLN A 567 29.92 37.63 -6.81
CA GLN A 567 31.04 37.34 -5.91
C GLN A 567 31.06 35.86 -5.52
N PHE A 568 29.89 35.26 -5.32
CA PHE A 568 29.80 33.81 -5.19
C PHE A 568 30.22 33.10 -6.48
N ALA A 569 29.82 33.61 -7.65
CA ALA A 569 30.26 33.06 -8.93
C ALA A 569 31.78 33.03 -9.08
N ALA A 570 32.47 34.12 -8.73
CA ALA A 570 33.93 34.17 -8.74
C ALA A 570 34.55 33.16 -7.76
N GLY A 571 34.02 33.07 -6.53
CA GLY A 571 34.49 32.08 -5.55
C GLY A 571 34.27 30.63 -6.00
N PHE A 572 33.15 30.34 -6.66
CA PHE A 572 32.88 29.05 -7.27
C PHE A 572 33.86 28.74 -8.41
N ASP A 573 34.15 29.71 -9.29
CA ASP A 573 35.04 29.56 -10.43
C ASP A 573 36.47 29.19 -10.00
N ASP A 574 36.98 29.90 -8.99
CA ASP A 574 38.29 29.62 -8.37
C ASP A 574 38.29 28.25 -7.67
N PHE A 575 37.23 27.93 -6.92
CA PHE A 575 37.09 26.65 -6.22
C PHE A 575 37.08 25.45 -7.17
N PHE A 576 36.27 25.52 -8.23
CA PHE A 576 36.15 24.43 -9.21
C PHE A 576 37.49 24.20 -9.91
N THR A 577 38.12 25.29 -10.38
CA THR A 577 39.40 25.26 -11.09
C THR A 577 40.53 24.75 -10.22
N ALA A 578 40.58 25.11 -8.93
CA ALA A 578 41.60 24.64 -8.01
C ALA A 578 41.54 23.13 -7.71
N ASN A 579 40.35 22.51 -7.85
CA ASN A 579 40.13 21.13 -7.41
C ASN A 579 40.04 20.10 -8.54
N ILE A 580 39.74 20.51 -9.77
CA ILE A 580 39.55 19.58 -10.91
C ILE A 580 40.80 18.76 -11.26
N ALA A 581 42.00 19.26 -10.97
CA ALA A 581 43.24 18.47 -11.12
C ALA A 581 43.28 17.24 -10.21
N ASN A 582 42.52 17.24 -9.10
CA ASN A 582 42.40 16.15 -8.14
C ASN A 582 41.10 15.34 -8.30
N ALA A 583 40.40 15.47 -9.45
CA ALA A 583 39.10 14.86 -9.69
C ALA A 583 39.05 13.35 -9.42
N ALA A 584 40.10 12.61 -9.75
CA ALA A 584 40.16 11.16 -9.53
C ALA A 584 40.10 10.76 -8.04
N THR A 585 40.64 11.60 -7.16
CA THR A 585 40.63 11.36 -5.71
C THR A 585 39.36 11.89 -5.07
N LEU A 586 38.93 13.09 -5.45
CA LEU A 586 37.74 13.74 -4.87
C LEU A 586 36.43 13.08 -5.32
N GLY A 587 36.40 12.53 -6.54
CA GLY A 587 35.25 11.88 -7.15
C GLY A 587 35.40 10.35 -7.26
N ALA A 588 36.10 9.71 -6.32
CA ALA A 588 36.32 8.26 -6.36
C ALA A 588 34.97 7.49 -6.33
N PRO A 589 34.81 6.45 -7.16
CA PRO A 589 33.55 5.70 -7.20
C PRO A 589 33.32 4.95 -5.88
N PRO A 590 32.06 4.88 -5.39
CA PRO A 590 31.73 4.06 -4.24
C PRO A 590 31.97 2.58 -4.52
N GLN A 591 32.15 1.78 -3.47
CA GLN A 591 32.56 0.38 -3.58
C GLN A 591 31.63 -0.45 -4.48
N ASP A 592 30.32 -0.25 -4.40
CA ASP A 592 29.35 -1.00 -5.21
C ASP A 592 29.49 -0.71 -6.71
N LEU A 593 29.76 0.55 -7.06
CA LEU A 593 30.03 0.93 -8.44
C LEU A 593 31.37 0.36 -8.91
N ALA A 594 32.41 0.43 -8.08
CA ALA A 594 33.71 -0.15 -8.39
C ALA A 594 33.61 -1.67 -8.64
N ASN A 595 32.87 -2.39 -7.78
CA ASN A 595 32.61 -3.82 -7.93
C ASN A 595 31.83 -4.14 -9.22
N ALA A 596 30.79 -3.35 -9.52
CA ALA A 596 30.00 -3.54 -10.74
C ALA A 596 30.83 -3.34 -12.02
N ILE A 597 31.72 -2.33 -12.04
CA ILE A 597 32.65 -2.11 -13.15
C ILE A 597 33.65 -3.27 -13.25
N GLN A 598 34.24 -3.69 -12.13
CA GLN A 598 35.19 -4.80 -12.10
C GLN A 598 34.56 -6.11 -12.58
N ALA A 599 33.30 -6.39 -12.25
CA ALA A 599 32.59 -7.57 -12.73
C ALA A 599 32.48 -7.61 -14.26
N VAL A 600 32.16 -6.47 -14.90
CA VAL A 600 32.09 -6.38 -16.37
C VAL A 600 33.48 -6.55 -17.00
N VAL A 601 34.51 -5.91 -16.43
CA VAL A 601 35.90 -6.04 -16.91
C VAL A 601 36.42 -7.48 -16.76
N ALA A 602 36.07 -8.15 -15.65
CA ALA A 602 36.43 -9.55 -15.43
C ALA A 602 35.74 -10.48 -16.44
N GLU A 603 34.45 -10.24 -16.75
CA GLU A 603 33.72 -10.98 -17.79
C GLU A 603 34.37 -10.82 -19.16
N ASP A 604 34.75 -9.59 -19.53
CA ASP A 604 35.46 -9.30 -20.79
C ASP A 604 36.81 -10.02 -20.88
N THR A 605 37.51 -10.17 -19.74
CA THR A 605 38.80 -10.87 -19.65
C THR A 605 38.64 -12.39 -19.76
N GLN A 606 37.53 -12.94 -19.26
CA GLN A 606 37.20 -14.37 -19.34
C GLN A 606 36.75 -14.81 -20.74
N HIS A 607 36.22 -13.88 -21.54
CA HIS A 607 35.70 -14.13 -22.90
C HIS A 607 36.40 -13.26 -23.97
N PRO A 608 37.71 -13.42 -24.20
CA PRO A 608 38.48 -12.58 -25.12
C PRO A 608 38.05 -12.71 -26.59
N GLU A 609 37.28 -13.74 -26.94
CA GLU A 609 36.70 -13.94 -28.27
C GLU A 609 35.57 -12.96 -28.60
N ARG A 610 35.02 -12.25 -27.61
CA ARG A 610 33.91 -11.31 -27.76
C ARG A 610 34.43 -9.86 -27.72
N PRO A 611 33.76 -8.91 -28.39
CA PRO A 611 34.07 -7.50 -28.23
C PRO A 611 33.93 -7.09 -26.76
N PRO A 612 34.91 -6.39 -26.17
CA PRO A 612 34.84 -5.98 -24.78
C PRO A 612 33.65 -5.05 -24.56
N LYS A 613 32.86 -5.34 -23.53
CA LYS A 613 31.73 -4.51 -23.10
C LYS A 613 32.22 -3.20 -22.47
N TRP A 614 33.38 -3.21 -21.79
CA TRP A 614 33.97 -2.03 -21.16
C TRP A 614 35.06 -1.38 -22.02
N ASN A 615 34.92 -0.08 -22.30
CA ASN A 615 35.95 0.72 -22.96
C ASN A 615 36.71 1.54 -21.90
N PRO A 616 38.06 1.51 -21.86
CA PRO A 616 38.85 2.32 -20.93
C PRO A 616 38.56 3.83 -20.97
N ALA A 617 38.09 4.37 -22.09
CA ALA A 617 37.69 5.78 -22.20
C ALA A 617 36.53 6.15 -21.25
N TYR A 618 35.70 5.17 -20.86
CA TYR A 618 34.59 5.37 -19.91
C TYR A 618 35.07 5.79 -18.52
N ASN A 619 36.32 5.46 -18.15
CA ASN A 619 36.87 5.82 -16.83
C ASN A 619 36.94 7.34 -16.64
N GLY A 620 37.22 8.11 -17.70
CA GLY A 620 37.22 9.57 -17.63
C GLY A 620 35.84 10.13 -17.27
N LEU A 621 34.78 9.54 -17.82
CA LEU A 621 33.41 9.94 -17.54
C LEU A 621 33.00 9.59 -16.10
N VAL A 622 33.42 8.42 -15.59
CA VAL A 622 33.25 8.04 -14.17
C VAL A 622 33.89 9.09 -13.26
N THR A 623 35.14 9.47 -13.54
CA THR A 623 35.86 10.47 -12.74
C THR A 623 35.18 11.84 -12.78
N MET A 624 34.77 12.33 -13.95
CA MET A 624 34.17 13.66 -14.07
C MET A 624 32.78 13.74 -13.43
N VAL A 625 31.94 12.71 -13.61
CA VAL A 625 30.63 12.65 -12.94
C VAL A 625 30.79 12.56 -11.42
N GLY A 626 31.72 11.74 -10.93
CA GLY A 626 32.04 11.65 -9.51
C GLY A 626 32.57 12.96 -8.93
N PHE A 627 33.47 13.65 -9.63
CA PHE A 627 33.99 14.96 -9.22
C PHE A 627 32.89 16.01 -9.15
N CYS A 628 32.01 16.08 -10.15
CA CYS A 628 30.90 17.03 -10.12
C CYS A 628 29.86 16.67 -9.02
N GLN A 629 29.70 15.38 -8.69
CA GLN A 629 28.92 15.00 -7.51
C GLN A 629 29.54 15.54 -6.22
N TRP A 630 30.85 15.41 -6.05
CA TRP A 630 31.56 16.00 -4.92
C TRP A 630 31.42 17.53 -4.87
N VAL A 631 31.57 18.23 -6.01
CA VAL A 631 31.37 19.70 -6.08
C VAL A 631 29.97 20.09 -5.58
N SER A 632 28.94 19.35 -5.99
CA SER A 632 27.57 19.57 -5.54
C SER A 632 27.41 19.45 -4.03
N GLU A 633 28.02 18.43 -3.41
CA GLU A 633 28.00 18.26 -1.96
C GLU A 633 28.67 19.45 -1.24
N GLN A 634 29.79 19.94 -1.78
CA GLN A 634 30.47 21.12 -1.23
C GLN A 634 29.61 22.38 -1.35
N MET A 635 28.88 22.54 -2.44
CA MET A 635 27.98 23.69 -2.63
C MET A 635 26.74 23.60 -1.75
N GLU A 636 26.14 22.42 -1.59
CA GLU A 636 25.01 22.23 -0.67
C GLU A 636 25.40 22.46 0.80
N GLN A 637 26.64 22.12 1.17
CA GLN A 637 27.23 22.47 2.48
C GLN A 637 27.46 23.98 2.58
N HIS A 638 27.99 24.61 1.54
CA HIS A 638 28.20 26.06 1.51
C HIS A 638 26.88 26.85 1.70
N LEU A 639 25.75 26.38 1.15
CA LEU A 639 24.45 26.99 1.40
C LEU A 639 24.02 26.90 2.88
N LEU A 640 24.38 25.81 3.59
CA LEU A 640 24.16 25.70 5.03
C LEU A 640 25.04 26.69 5.81
N ASP A 641 26.30 26.84 5.43
CA ASP A 641 27.22 27.80 6.04
C ASP A 641 26.71 29.24 5.86
N ARG A 642 26.15 29.57 4.68
CA ARG A 642 25.47 30.86 4.43
C ARG A 642 24.26 31.05 5.34
N SER A 643 23.42 30.03 5.49
CA SER A 643 22.24 30.10 6.37
C SER A 643 22.62 30.31 7.83
N ALA A 644 23.69 29.65 8.30
CA ALA A 644 24.24 29.87 9.64
C ALA A 644 24.72 31.32 9.81
N PHE A 645 25.41 31.88 8.82
CA PHE A 645 25.80 33.28 8.81
C PHE A 645 24.59 34.22 8.86
N LEU A 646 23.56 34.04 8.02
CA LEU A 646 22.36 34.88 8.07
C LEU A 646 21.62 34.80 9.40
N THR A 647 21.60 33.61 10.03
CA THR A 647 21.02 33.41 11.35
C THR A 647 21.75 34.21 12.42
N GLN A 648 23.09 34.29 12.35
CA GLN A 648 23.88 35.15 13.25
C GLN A 648 23.56 36.65 13.04
N GLN A 649 23.22 37.05 11.82
CA GLN A 649 22.86 38.44 11.48
C GLN A 649 21.35 38.73 11.56
N LYS A 650 20.56 37.85 12.19
CA LYS A 650 19.09 37.92 12.22
C LYS A 650 18.55 39.28 12.66
N GLN A 651 19.18 39.94 13.63
CA GLN A 651 18.71 41.23 14.16
C GLN A 651 18.74 42.33 13.08
N VAL A 652 19.84 42.46 12.34
CA VAL A 652 20.00 43.45 11.27
C VAL A 652 19.06 43.13 10.11
N LEU A 653 18.99 41.86 9.73
CA LEU A 653 18.18 41.44 8.58
C LEU A 653 16.67 41.54 8.85
N SER A 654 16.21 41.17 10.04
CA SER A 654 14.80 41.28 10.41
C SER A 654 14.35 42.75 10.49
N GLY A 655 15.22 43.65 10.96
CA GLY A 655 14.94 45.08 10.98
C GLY A 655 14.75 45.66 9.58
N LEU A 656 15.59 45.25 8.62
CA LEU A 656 15.42 45.63 7.21
C LEU A 656 14.08 45.12 6.65
N MET A 657 13.74 43.86 6.89
CA MET A 657 12.48 43.30 6.40
C MET A 657 11.25 43.98 7.01
N ALA A 658 11.32 44.41 8.27
CA ALA A 658 10.27 45.20 8.90
C ALA A 658 10.10 46.58 8.24
N VAL A 659 11.20 47.24 7.83
CA VAL A 659 11.12 48.50 7.06
C VAL A 659 10.43 48.27 5.72
N VAL A 660 10.79 47.21 5.00
CA VAL A 660 10.16 46.88 3.71
C VAL A 660 8.67 46.55 3.90
N ALA A 661 8.32 45.71 4.87
CA ALA A 661 6.93 45.35 5.15
C ALA A 661 6.08 46.55 5.58
N GLY A 662 6.68 47.49 6.32
CA GLY A 662 6.03 48.73 6.78
C GLY A 662 5.63 49.69 5.66
N ILE A 663 6.24 49.59 4.47
CA ILE A 663 5.80 50.35 3.28
C ILE A 663 4.37 49.98 2.91
N PHE A 664 4.04 48.71 3.08
CA PHE A 664 2.77 48.16 2.64
C PHE A 664 1.76 48.14 3.80
N SER A 665 2.17 48.02 5.06
CA SER A 665 1.30 47.63 6.19
C SER A 665 0.24 48.63 6.74
N THR A 666 -0.24 49.67 6.03
CA THR A 666 -1.30 50.54 6.59
C THR A 666 -2.28 51.16 5.57
N ARG A 667 -3.56 50.79 5.76
CA ARG A 667 -4.82 51.40 5.27
C ARG A 667 -5.34 51.01 3.89
N GLU A 668 -6.66 51.17 3.75
CA GLU A 668 -7.59 50.64 2.75
C GLU A 668 -7.15 50.83 1.28
N GLU A 669 -7.45 49.81 0.46
CA GLU A 669 -7.20 49.66 -1.00
C GLU A 669 -5.75 49.34 -1.43
N TRP A 670 -5.42 48.05 -1.54
CA TRP A 670 -4.06 47.60 -1.91
C TRP A 670 -3.99 47.23 -3.39
N GLU A 671 -3.25 48.02 -4.18
CA GLU A 671 -2.85 47.67 -5.54
C GLU A 671 -1.55 46.83 -5.58
N LEU A 672 -0.88 46.62 -4.44
CA LEU A 672 0.43 45.96 -4.32
C LEU A 672 0.62 45.25 -2.96
N GLU A 673 0.97 43.96 -2.96
CA GLU A 673 1.26 43.16 -1.76
C GLU A 673 2.71 42.66 -1.72
N MET A 674 3.21 42.33 -0.52
CA MET A 674 4.52 41.73 -0.31
C MET A 674 4.37 40.36 0.36
N ALA A 675 5.17 39.37 -0.03
CA ALA A 675 5.28 38.10 0.67
C ALA A 675 6.73 37.63 0.80
N MET A 676 7.11 37.12 1.98
CA MET A 676 8.31 36.29 2.14
C MET A 676 8.15 35.03 1.30
N THR A 677 9.22 34.59 0.64
CA THR A 677 9.23 33.43 -0.29
C THR A 677 10.44 32.51 -0.02
N ALA A 678 10.53 31.41 -0.78
CA ALA A 678 11.62 30.42 -0.75
C ALA A 678 11.98 29.93 0.67
N GLY A 679 13.26 29.68 0.96
CA GLY A 679 13.71 29.05 2.21
C GLY A 679 13.33 29.83 3.47
N SER A 680 13.26 31.16 3.38
CA SER A 680 12.76 31.99 4.50
C SER A 680 11.29 31.74 4.79
N ALA A 681 10.45 31.64 3.77
CA ALA A 681 9.03 31.30 3.95
C ALA A 681 8.86 29.87 4.46
N ALA A 682 9.61 28.92 3.92
CA ALA A 682 9.55 27.52 4.34
C ALA A 682 9.89 27.35 5.83
N GLN A 683 10.97 28.00 6.28
CA GLN A 683 11.38 27.97 7.68
C GLN A 683 10.36 28.65 8.61
N LEU A 684 9.77 29.78 8.18
CA LEU A 684 8.73 30.47 8.97
C LEU A 684 7.47 29.62 9.12
N GLN A 685 7.03 28.94 8.05
CA GLN A 685 5.90 28.01 8.11
C GLN A 685 6.19 26.86 9.08
N ALA A 686 7.36 26.24 8.97
CA ALA A 686 7.77 25.13 9.82
C ALA A 686 7.89 25.50 11.30
N ASP A 687 8.48 26.66 11.60
CA ASP A 687 8.56 27.21 12.96
C ASP A 687 7.16 27.47 13.54
N TYR A 688 6.29 28.12 12.77
CA TYR A 688 4.92 28.41 13.18
C TYR A 688 4.10 27.15 13.47
N THR A 689 4.27 26.10 12.66
CA THR A 689 3.58 24.82 12.84
C THR A 689 4.32 23.82 13.73
N ARG A 690 5.49 24.19 14.28
CA ARG A 690 6.36 23.31 15.09
C ARG A 690 6.71 21.99 14.40
N TYR A 691 7.06 22.07 13.12
CA TYR A 691 7.48 20.91 12.34
C TYR A 691 8.73 20.24 12.95
N SER A 692 8.74 18.91 13.00
CA SER A 692 9.77 18.15 13.71
C SER A 692 11.10 17.98 12.97
N HIS A 693 11.11 18.23 11.65
CA HIS A 693 12.28 18.02 10.78
C HIS A 693 12.66 19.29 10.01
N PRO A 694 12.93 20.44 10.67
CA PRO A 694 13.31 21.67 9.99
C PRO A 694 14.56 21.50 9.11
N GLU A 695 15.42 20.52 9.39
CA GLU A 695 16.58 20.15 8.58
C GLU A 695 16.25 19.62 7.18
N ALA A 696 15.02 19.15 6.94
CA ALA A 696 14.56 18.68 5.63
C ALA A 696 14.20 19.83 4.67
N LEU A 697 14.11 21.06 5.19
CA LEU A 697 13.74 22.25 4.43
C LEU A 697 14.96 22.93 3.83
N ASP A 698 14.73 23.61 2.71
CA ASP A 698 15.70 24.45 2.06
C ASP A 698 16.15 25.57 3.02
N PRO A 699 17.44 25.65 3.38
CA PRO A 699 17.90 26.61 4.36
C PRO A 699 17.81 28.04 3.81
N PRO A 700 17.51 29.05 4.64
CA PRO A 700 17.51 30.43 4.20
C PRO A 700 18.94 30.95 4.00
N PHE A 701 19.52 30.74 2.81
CA PHE A 701 20.85 31.25 2.42
C PHE A 701 20.82 32.65 1.78
N VAL A 702 19.63 33.11 1.38
CA VAL A 702 19.28 34.50 0.99
C VAL A 702 17.86 34.79 1.46
N ILE A 703 17.61 35.94 2.08
CA ILE A 703 16.25 36.36 2.41
C ILE A 703 15.56 36.85 1.14
N THR A 704 14.43 36.24 0.79
CA THR A 704 13.72 36.50 -0.46
C THR A 704 12.29 36.94 -0.22
N ALA A 705 11.87 38.02 -0.88
CA ALA A 705 10.49 38.48 -0.87
C ALA A 705 10.02 38.89 -2.27
N GLY A 706 8.75 38.57 -2.56
CA GLY A 706 8.06 38.91 -3.80
C GLY A 706 7.08 40.06 -3.61
N PHE A 707 6.98 40.95 -4.59
CA PHE A 707 5.96 42.00 -4.68
C PHE A 707 4.91 41.64 -5.74
N TYR A 708 3.63 41.69 -5.39
CA TYR A 708 2.51 41.25 -6.24
C TYR A 708 1.56 42.41 -6.50
N ALA A 709 1.50 42.89 -7.74
CA ALA A 709 0.63 43.99 -8.12
C ALA A 709 -0.74 43.47 -8.60
N GLN A 710 -1.82 44.14 -8.17
CA GLN A 710 -3.17 43.87 -8.68
C GLN A 710 -3.34 44.37 -10.12
N ASN A 711 -2.80 45.56 -10.42
CA ASN A 711 -2.78 46.06 -11.78
C ASN A 711 -1.70 45.32 -12.58
N PRO A 712 -2.08 44.54 -13.61
CA PRO A 712 -1.10 43.86 -14.43
C PRO A 712 -0.13 44.87 -15.08
N GLN A 713 -0.56 46.07 -15.44
CA GLN A 713 0.28 47.09 -16.10
C GLN A 713 1.24 47.85 -15.14
N ALA A 714 1.36 47.44 -13.88
CA ALA A 714 2.28 48.09 -12.94
C ALA A 714 3.74 47.95 -13.42
N ASP A 715 4.46 49.07 -13.50
CA ASP A 715 5.86 49.08 -13.92
C ASP A 715 6.78 48.51 -12.80
N PRO A 716 7.48 47.39 -13.05
CA PRO A 716 8.37 46.80 -12.05
C PRO A 716 9.51 47.72 -11.60
N ALA A 717 9.99 48.62 -12.46
CA ALA A 717 11.06 49.56 -12.10
C ALA A 717 10.59 50.55 -11.03
N THR A 718 9.40 51.12 -11.22
CA THR A 718 8.77 52.06 -10.27
C THR A 718 8.59 51.44 -8.88
N ILE A 719 8.12 50.18 -8.80
CA ILE A 719 7.95 49.48 -7.51
C ILE A 719 9.29 49.35 -6.77
N ILE A 720 10.35 48.96 -7.49
CA ILE A 720 11.68 48.83 -6.91
C ILE A 720 12.27 50.17 -6.51
N GLU A 721 12.02 51.25 -7.26
CA GLU A 721 12.47 52.59 -6.90
C GLU A 721 11.85 53.05 -5.56
N MET A 722 10.56 52.81 -5.36
CA MET A 722 9.85 53.10 -4.11
C MET A 722 10.47 52.33 -2.92
N VAL A 723 10.70 51.03 -3.07
CA VAL A 723 11.31 50.20 -2.03
C VAL A 723 12.75 50.66 -1.75
N THR A 724 13.53 50.98 -2.79
CA THR A 724 14.91 51.44 -2.66
C THR A 724 14.99 52.75 -1.86
N ALA A 725 14.08 53.70 -2.12
CA ALA A 725 14.01 54.95 -1.38
C ALA A 725 13.70 54.74 0.11
N ALA A 726 12.81 53.81 0.43
CA ALA A 726 12.39 53.51 1.80
C ALA A 726 13.48 52.82 2.64
N ILE A 727 14.29 51.93 2.04
CA ILE A 727 15.35 51.22 2.78
C ILE A 727 16.65 52.02 2.94
N LYS A 728 16.86 53.07 2.14
CA LYS A 728 18.11 53.86 2.12
C LYS A 728 18.51 54.43 3.50
N PRO A 729 17.59 54.96 4.34
CA PRO A 729 17.92 55.38 5.71
C PRO A 729 18.36 54.22 6.62
N TYR A 730 17.76 53.04 6.44
CA TYR A 730 18.13 51.84 7.20
C TYR A 730 19.54 51.37 6.84
N LEU A 731 19.88 51.37 5.55
CA LEU A 731 21.23 51.05 5.06
C LEU A 731 22.27 52.04 5.59
N GLY A 732 21.94 53.34 5.64
CA GLY A 732 22.84 54.36 6.22
C GLY A 732 23.14 54.14 7.71
N SER A 733 22.20 53.56 8.46
CA SER A 733 22.38 53.20 9.88
C SER A 733 23.06 51.83 10.08
N ASN A 734 23.16 51.01 9.03
CA ASN A 734 23.70 49.65 9.08
C ASN A 734 24.74 49.45 7.96
N PRO A 735 25.98 49.96 8.14
CA PRO A 735 27.00 50.00 7.09
C PRO A 735 27.51 48.62 6.64
N SER A 736 27.14 47.55 7.35
CA SER A 736 27.39 46.17 6.96
C SER A 736 26.59 45.72 5.73
N LEU A 737 25.61 46.52 5.28
CA LEU A 737 24.78 46.24 4.12
C LEU A 737 25.04 47.25 3.00
N THR A 738 25.05 46.79 1.75
CA THR A 738 25.23 47.65 0.57
C THR A 738 24.33 47.22 -0.59
N LEU A 739 23.99 48.17 -1.47
CA LEU A 739 23.22 47.89 -2.69
C LEU A 739 24.13 47.31 -3.78
N GLY A 740 23.60 46.35 -4.54
CA GLY A 740 24.30 45.79 -5.69
C GLY A 740 24.55 46.82 -6.81
N PRO A 741 25.68 46.75 -7.54
CA PRO A 741 26.09 47.76 -8.53
C PRO A 741 25.28 47.75 -9.85
N SER A 742 24.41 46.76 -10.07
CA SER A 742 23.48 46.71 -11.20
C SER A 742 22.39 45.66 -10.95
N ASN A 743 21.13 46.09 -10.82
CA ASN A 743 20.01 45.16 -10.67
C ASN A 743 19.20 45.06 -11.97
N PRO A 744 18.72 43.86 -12.36
CA PRO A 744 17.71 43.70 -13.39
C PRO A 744 16.46 44.54 -13.06
N VAL A 745 15.72 44.95 -14.10
CA VAL A 745 14.43 45.64 -13.94
C VAL A 745 13.50 44.78 -13.06
N GLY A 746 12.91 45.39 -12.03
CA GLY A 746 12.00 44.70 -11.11
C GLY A 746 12.68 43.86 -10.03
N VAL A 747 14.01 43.95 -9.85
CA VAL A 747 14.75 43.25 -8.79
C VAL A 747 15.61 44.23 -7.98
N LEU A 748 15.74 44.01 -6.68
CA LEU A 748 16.63 44.75 -5.78
C LEU A 748 17.46 43.75 -4.97
N ARG A 749 18.78 43.84 -5.09
CA ARG A 749 19.73 42.97 -4.38
C ARG A 749 20.56 43.76 -3.38
N ILE A 750 20.71 43.18 -2.20
CA ILE A 750 21.44 43.77 -1.07
C ILE A 750 22.49 42.77 -0.62
N PHE A 751 23.73 43.22 -0.61
CA PHE A 751 24.92 42.43 -0.28
C PHE A 751 25.43 42.79 1.10
N TRP A 752 26.13 41.87 1.73
CA TRP A 752 27.02 42.22 2.82
C TRP A 752 28.16 43.11 2.29
N ALA A 753 28.57 44.12 3.05
CA ALA A 753 29.49 45.14 2.55
C ALA A 753 30.95 44.66 2.44
N THR A 754 31.33 43.60 3.16
CA THR A 754 32.71 43.09 3.23
C THR A 754 32.76 41.60 2.96
N ALA A 755 33.93 41.08 2.56
CA ALA A 755 34.11 39.64 2.44
C ALA A 755 34.06 38.94 3.81
N VAL A 756 33.40 37.79 3.89
CA VAL A 756 33.27 36.98 5.10
C VAL A 756 33.55 35.51 4.77
N PRO A 757 34.13 34.74 5.72
CA PRO A 757 34.35 33.31 5.55
C PRO A 757 33.01 32.55 5.65
N LEU A 758 32.73 31.73 4.64
CA LEU A 758 31.50 30.94 4.48
C LEU A 758 31.89 29.49 4.11
N GLY A 759 32.43 28.78 5.09
CA GLY A 759 33.03 27.45 4.88
C GLY A 759 34.33 27.55 4.10
N ALA A 760 34.40 26.87 2.95
CA ALA A 760 35.58 26.85 2.08
C ALA A 760 35.76 28.13 1.24
N LEU A 761 34.74 29.00 1.17
CA LEU A 761 34.73 30.19 0.32
C LEU A 761 34.77 31.47 1.17
N THR A 762 35.40 32.54 0.65
CA THR A 762 35.42 33.86 1.28
C THR A 762 35.06 34.93 0.26
N TYR A 763 33.91 35.58 0.44
CA TYR A 763 33.40 36.63 -0.45
C TYR A 763 32.34 37.48 0.27
N ALA A 764 31.88 38.58 -0.33
CA ALA A 764 30.79 39.39 0.24
C ALA A 764 29.43 38.90 -0.33
N PRO A 765 28.62 38.17 0.46
CA PRO A 765 27.46 37.46 -0.07
C PRO A 765 26.25 38.35 -0.35
N LEU A 766 25.43 37.93 -1.31
CA LEU A 766 24.03 38.37 -1.39
C LEU A 766 23.29 37.95 -0.12
N VAL A 767 22.62 38.88 0.56
CA VAL A 767 21.89 38.59 1.81
C VAL A 767 20.38 38.79 1.69
N VAL A 768 19.94 39.72 0.84
CA VAL A 768 18.51 39.95 0.55
C VAL A 768 18.29 40.13 -0.95
N SER A 769 17.24 39.48 -1.48
CA SER A 769 16.77 39.65 -2.85
C SER A 769 15.26 39.94 -2.84
N LEU A 770 14.88 41.11 -3.33
CA LEU A 770 13.47 41.52 -3.46
C LEU A 770 13.13 41.57 -4.95
N ALA A 771 12.01 40.99 -5.35
CA ALA A 771 11.63 40.92 -6.77
C ALA A 771 10.13 41.18 -6.97
N VAL A 772 9.78 41.85 -8.06
CA VAL A 772 8.39 41.97 -8.51
C VAL A 772 7.98 40.68 -9.21
N ALA A 773 6.89 40.06 -8.75
CA ALA A 773 6.39 38.80 -9.27
C ALA A 773 5.80 38.98 -10.69
N PRO A 774 5.94 37.97 -11.59
CA PRO A 774 5.36 38.05 -12.94
C PRO A 774 3.83 38.14 -12.94
N GLN A 775 3.26 38.90 -13.89
CA GLN A 775 1.82 39.18 -14.07
C GLN A 775 0.87 37.96 -14.03
N ALA A 776 1.34 36.75 -14.35
CA ALA A 776 0.49 35.56 -14.51
C ALA A 776 0.13 34.83 -13.20
N ALA A 777 0.59 35.30 -12.04
CA ALA A 777 0.47 34.53 -10.79
C ALA A 777 -0.89 34.62 -10.08
N GLY A 778 -1.76 35.56 -10.44
CA GLY A 778 -2.91 35.92 -9.58
C GLY A 778 -2.42 36.47 -8.22
N TRP A 779 -3.35 36.84 -7.34
CA TRP A 779 -2.98 37.20 -5.96
C TRP A 779 -2.58 35.94 -5.17
N PRO A 780 -1.40 35.94 -4.52
CA PRO A 780 -1.00 34.83 -3.69
C PRO A 780 -1.87 34.75 -2.44
N GLN A 781 -2.06 33.54 -1.91
CA GLN A 781 -2.55 33.39 -0.56
C GLN A 781 -1.43 33.79 0.41
N LEU A 782 -1.72 34.69 1.36
CA LEU A 782 -0.76 35.11 2.38
C LEU A 782 -1.10 34.49 3.75
N ALA A 783 -0.06 34.13 4.49
CA ALA A 783 -0.10 33.81 5.91
C ALA A 783 0.69 34.86 6.68
N TYR A 784 0.13 35.40 7.75
CA TYR A 784 0.84 36.36 8.60
C TYR A 784 1.49 35.63 9.78
N ILE A 785 2.80 35.41 9.68
CA ILE A 785 3.60 34.67 10.67
C ILE A 785 4.50 35.66 11.39
N TRP A 786 4.34 35.78 12.71
CA TRP A 786 5.12 36.70 13.54
C TRP A 786 5.09 38.17 13.03
N GLY A 787 3.98 38.57 12.41
CA GLY A 787 3.80 39.93 11.84
C GLY A 787 4.40 40.13 10.45
N LEU A 788 5.02 39.12 9.85
CA LEU A 788 5.52 39.16 8.47
C LEU A 788 4.50 38.51 7.51
N PRO A 789 4.25 39.10 6.33
CA PRO A 789 3.46 38.44 5.30
C PRO A 789 4.32 37.35 4.63
N VAL A 790 3.85 36.10 4.68
CA VAL A 790 4.55 34.91 4.17
C VAL A 790 3.67 34.25 3.11
N LEU A 791 4.28 33.71 2.06
CA LEU A 791 3.53 32.93 1.07
C LEU A 791 2.83 31.74 1.75
N GLY A 792 1.53 31.61 1.49
CA GLY A 792 0.70 30.53 2.02
C GLY A 792 1.20 29.16 1.54
N LEU A 793 1.02 28.14 2.37
CA LEU A 793 1.58 26.80 2.16
C LEU A 793 1.27 26.21 0.77
N ARG A 794 0.03 26.38 0.26
CA ARG A 794 -0.35 25.91 -1.09
C ARG A 794 0.52 26.53 -2.18
N ASP A 795 0.68 27.84 -2.15
CA ASP A 795 1.39 28.58 -3.19
C ASP A 795 2.91 28.41 -3.02
N LEU A 796 3.39 28.22 -1.78
CA LEU A 796 4.77 27.89 -1.49
C LEU A 796 5.16 26.48 -1.97
N VAL A 797 4.33 25.46 -1.74
CA VAL A 797 4.53 24.11 -2.30
C VAL A 797 4.61 24.18 -3.82
N ARG A 798 3.68 24.89 -4.48
CA ARG A 798 3.71 25.07 -5.93
C ARG A 798 4.96 25.79 -6.42
N ALA A 799 5.45 26.80 -5.70
CA ALA A 799 6.69 27.49 -6.03
C ALA A 799 7.90 26.54 -5.98
N TYR A 800 8.01 25.71 -4.93
CA TYR A 800 9.06 24.71 -4.82
C TYR A 800 8.96 23.61 -5.89
N GLN A 801 7.74 23.16 -6.22
CA GLN A 801 7.54 22.21 -7.32
C GLN A 801 8.00 22.77 -8.67
N ARG A 802 7.70 24.05 -8.96
CA ARG A 802 8.17 24.72 -10.18
C ARG A 802 9.69 24.87 -10.19
N GLN A 803 10.27 25.33 -9.08
CA GLN A 803 11.71 25.47 -8.96
C GLN A 803 12.43 24.12 -9.12
N SER A 804 11.91 23.05 -8.51
CA SER A 804 12.45 21.69 -8.68
C SER A 804 12.37 21.21 -10.12
N ALA A 805 11.40 21.68 -10.91
CA ALA A 805 11.25 21.31 -12.31
C ALA A 805 12.22 22.04 -13.25
N GLU A 806 12.72 23.21 -12.83
CA GLU A 806 13.66 24.03 -13.59
C GLU A 806 15.13 23.71 -13.26
N ILE A 807 15.40 23.09 -12.09
CA ILE A 807 16.75 22.76 -11.63
C ILE A 807 17.12 21.31 -11.94
N GLU A 808 18.11 21.12 -12.81
CA GLU A 808 18.66 19.80 -13.16
C GLU A 808 19.80 19.34 -12.26
N GLU A 809 20.48 20.28 -11.59
CA GLU A 809 21.58 19.98 -10.67
C GLU A 809 21.09 19.10 -9.52
N TYR A 810 21.69 17.92 -9.39
CA TYR A 810 21.14 16.83 -8.59
C TYR A 810 21.05 17.14 -7.09
N GLY A 811 22.08 17.75 -6.47
CA GLY A 811 22.09 18.04 -5.04
C GLY A 811 21.01 19.06 -4.66
N ARG A 812 20.93 20.15 -5.43
CA ARG A 812 19.93 21.19 -5.26
C ARG A 812 18.52 20.65 -5.51
N ARG A 813 18.31 19.89 -6.58
CA ARG A 813 17.02 19.26 -6.90
C ARG A 813 16.56 18.34 -5.77
N LEU A 814 17.44 17.51 -5.21
CA LEU A 814 17.10 16.66 -4.06
C LEU A 814 16.61 17.48 -2.86
N ARG A 815 17.28 18.59 -2.53
CA ARG A 815 16.86 19.47 -1.44
C ARG A 815 15.51 20.14 -1.71
N LEU A 816 15.26 20.59 -2.93
CA LEU A 816 13.96 21.17 -3.32
C LEU A 816 12.82 20.13 -3.25
N LYS A 817 13.07 18.88 -3.66
CA LYS A 817 12.11 17.78 -3.51
C LYS A 817 11.84 17.45 -2.05
N ALA A 818 12.87 17.36 -1.21
CA ALA A 818 12.72 17.16 0.24
C ALA A 818 11.91 18.29 0.89
N THR A 819 12.18 19.53 0.50
CA THR A 819 11.43 20.71 0.98
C THR A 819 9.97 20.66 0.53
N THR A 820 9.71 20.27 -0.72
CA THR A 820 8.34 20.09 -1.23
C THR A 820 7.58 19.04 -0.40
N ALA A 821 8.21 17.90 -0.10
CA ALA A 821 7.60 16.85 0.71
C ALA A 821 7.27 17.36 2.13
N ALA A 822 8.25 18.01 2.79
CA ALA A 822 8.05 18.58 4.13
C ALA A 822 6.97 19.66 4.18
N LEU A 823 6.92 20.58 3.19
CA LEU A 823 5.88 21.60 3.12
C LEU A 823 4.50 21.01 2.82
N THR A 824 4.44 19.96 2.01
CA THR A 824 3.19 19.24 1.73
C THR A 824 2.69 18.51 2.98
N GLU A 825 3.60 17.98 3.79
CA GLU A 825 3.30 17.42 5.11
C GLU A 825 2.73 18.48 6.05
N ILE A 826 3.42 19.62 6.19
CA ILE A 826 2.95 20.77 6.98
C ILE A 826 1.56 21.22 6.51
N TYR A 827 1.35 21.35 5.19
CA TYR A 827 0.06 21.71 4.60
C TYR A 827 -1.06 20.71 4.93
N SER A 828 -0.79 19.40 4.77
CA SER A 828 -1.77 18.37 5.09
C SER A 828 -2.18 18.39 6.57
N ARG A 829 -1.23 18.63 7.47
CA ARG A 829 -1.48 18.76 8.91
C ARG A 829 -2.16 20.09 9.28
N ALA A 830 -1.93 21.16 8.53
CA ALA A 830 -2.55 22.47 8.79
C ALA A 830 -4.02 22.54 8.32
N ASN A 831 -4.35 21.89 7.21
CA ASN A 831 -5.71 21.82 6.66
C ASN A 831 -6.57 20.73 7.31
N ASN A 832 -5.94 19.67 7.83
CA ASN A 832 -6.55 18.68 8.69
C ASN A 832 -5.69 18.56 9.94
N PRO A 833 -5.81 19.49 10.90
CA PRO A 833 -5.18 19.29 12.19
C PRO A 833 -5.69 17.97 12.72
N GLU A 834 -4.80 17.00 12.92
CA GLU A 834 -5.13 15.83 13.73
C GLU A 834 -5.77 16.39 15.00
N PRO A 835 -7.04 16.04 15.31
CA PRO A 835 -7.60 16.45 16.56
C PRO A 835 -6.63 15.93 17.63
N PRO A 836 -6.01 16.82 18.42
CA PRO A 836 -4.98 16.40 19.35
C PRO A 836 -5.54 15.26 20.18
N ASN A 837 -4.82 14.14 20.23
CA ASN A 837 -5.38 12.89 20.73
C ASN A 837 -5.99 13.16 22.11
N PRO A 838 -7.32 13.03 22.27
CA PRO A 838 -8.01 13.45 23.48
C PRO A 838 -7.53 12.68 24.71
N THR A 839 -7.04 11.46 24.52
CA THR A 839 -6.37 10.66 25.56
C THR A 839 -5.07 11.30 26.01
N LEU A 840 -4.22 11.74 25.08
CA LEU A 840 -2.93 12.37 25.43
C LEU A 840 -3.13 13.73 26.11
N ILE A 841 -4.13 14.52 25.68
CA ILE A 841 -4.49 15.76 26.36
C ILE A 841 -4.96 15.46 27.80
N ALA A 842 -5.92 14.55 27.94
CA ALA A 842 -6.46 14.21 29.25
C ALA A 842 -5.42 13.59 30.19
N LEU A 843 -4.46 12.84 29.65
CA LEU A 843 -3.32 12.30 30.38
C LEU A 843 -2.34 13.42 30.80
N ALA A 844 -2.02 14.35 29.90
CA ALA A 844 -1.16 15.50 30.21
C ALA A 844 -1.75 16.41 31.29
N GLU A 845 -3.08 16.58 31.28
CA GLU A 845 -3.85 17.41 32.22
C GLU A 845 -4.27 16.68 33.51
N GLY A 846 -3.94 15.37 33.66
CA GLY A 846 -4.30 14.59 34.84
C GLY A 846 -5.79 14.26 34.99
N ARG A 847 -6.59 14.46 33.93
CA ARG A 847 -8.02 14.13 33.88
C ARG A 847 -8.29 12.64 33.65
N CYS A 848 -7.29 11.91 33.19
CA CYS A 848 -7.33 10.46 32.93
C CYS A 848 -7.52 9.66 34.24
N ALA A 849 -8.68 9.02 34.43
CA ALA A 849 -8.91 8.09 35.55
C ALA A 849 -8.39 6.68 35.24
N TYR A 850 -8.36 6.28 33.96
CA TYR A 850 -7.75 5.03 33.52
C TYR A 850 -7.05 5.22 32.19
N LEU A 851 -6.18 4.29 31.79
CA LEU A 851 -5.59 4.23 30.45
C LEU A 851 -5.63 2.80 29.95
N LYS A 852 -6.08 2.60 28.70
CA LYS A 852 -6.02 1.33 28.01
C LYS A 852 -4.97 1.38 26.90
N LEU A 853 -4.10 0.38 26.86
CA LEU A 853 -3.07 0.20 25.85
C LEU A 853 -3.33 -1.12 25.10
N SER A 854 -3.58 -1.03 23.80
CA SER A 854 -3.96 -2.19 22.98
C SER A 854 -2.98 -2.42 21.85
N SER A 855 -2.59 -3.67 21.58
CA SER A 855 -1.85 -3.99 20.35
C SER A 855 -2.75 -3.85 19.12
N THR A 856 -2.16 -3.46 17.98
CA THR A 856 -2.84 -3.43 16.68
C THR A 856 -3.24 -4.82 16.17
N ASP A 857 -2.67 -5.89 16.72
CA ASP A 857 -2.90 -7.27 16.25
C ASP A 857 -4.28 -7.82 16.61
N ARG A 858 -4.94 -7.24 17.63
CA ARG A 858 -6.27 -7.64 18.13
C ARG A 858 -6.39 -9.13 18.44
N ALA A 859 -5.40 -9.67 19.13
CA ALA A 859 -5.26 -11.10 19.45
C ALA A 859 -6.47 -11.74 20.13
N ASN A 860 -7.23 -10.94 20.91
CA ASN A 860 -8.38 -11.44 21.68
C ASN A 860 -9.72 -11.23 20.93
N GLY A 861 -9.67 -10.78 19.68
CA GLY A 861 -10.85 -10.54 18.83
C GLY A 861 -11.86 -9.59 19.47
N ILE A 862 -13.15 -9.84 19.19
CA ILE A 862 -14.27 -9.04 19.74
C ILE A 862 -14.27 -9.08 21.28
N GLN A 863 -13.74 -10.13 21.91
CA GLN A 863 -13.68 -10.24 23.36
C GLN A 863 -12.61 -9.35 24.03
N GLY A 864 -11.68 -8.77 23.27
CA GLY A 864 -10.78 -7.72 23.78
C GLY A 864 -11.16 -6.30 23.33
N ASP A 865 -12.20 -6.15 22.49
CA ASP A 865 -12.62 -4.91 21.85
C ASP A 865 -13.50 -4.06 22.76
N TYR A 866 -12.92 -3.62 23.88
CA TYR A 866 -13.65 -2.88 24.91
C TYR A 866 -12.84 -1.72 25.48
N PRO A 867 -13.47 -0.59 25.86
CA PRO A 867 -14.92 -0.38 25.95
C PRO A 867 -15.62 -0.12 24.60
N PRO A 868 -16.96 -0.30 24.49
CA PRO A 868 -17.72 0.08 23.30
C PRO A 868 -17.64 1.59 23.01
N PRO A 869 -17.72 2.02 21.73
CA PRO A 869 -17.61 3.44 21.31
C PRO A 869 -18.70 4.39 21.85
N TYR A 870 -19.66 3.89 22.63
CA TYR A 870 -20.69 4.69 23.33
C TYR A 870 -20.22 5.27 24.68
N PHE A 871 -18.91 5.15 25.00
CA PHE A 871 -18.18 6.02 25.93
C PHE A 871 -17.36 7.15 25.22
N PRO A 872 -17.90 7.91 24.24
CA PRO A 872 -17.08 8.81 23.43
C PRO A 872 -16.56 10.01 24.23
N ALA A 873 -17.25 10.39 25.32
CA ALA A 873 -16.78 11.41 26.26
C ALA A 873 -15.93 10.74 27.37
N GLY A 874 -14.69 10.34 27.05
CA GLY A 874 -13.74 9.85 28.05
C GLY A 874 -13.27 8.39 27.90
N ALA A 875 -13.31 7.82 26.69
CA ALA A 875 -12.57 6.60 26.37
C ALA A 875 -11.06 6.92 26.27
N PHE A 876 -10.29 6.64 27.33
CA PHE A 876 -8.85 6.91 27.37
C PHE A 876 -8.05 5.69 26.90
N GLU A 877 -7.90 5.57 25.59
CA GLU A 877 -7.23 4.46 24.92
C GLU A 877 -6.11 4.93 23.98
N LEU A 878 -5.04 4.14 23.88
CA LEU A 878 -3.97 4.28 22.90
C LEU A 878 -3.64 2.92 22.27
N ALA A 879 -3.48 2.91 20.94
CA ALA A 879 -2.96 1.75 20.24
C ALA A 879 -1.42 1.74 20.27
N VAL A 880 -0.86 0.61 20.67
CA VAL A 880 0.57 0.31 20.60
C VAL A 880 0.84 -0.24 19.20
N THR A 881 1.32 0.63 18.31
CA THR A 881 1.68 0.28 16.92
C THR A 881 3.02 -0.45 16.88
N ASN A 882 3.45 -0.94 15.71
CA ASN A 882 4.79 -1.53 15.53
C ASN A 882 5.91 -0.47 15.40
N ASN A 883 5.65 0.80 15.73
CA ASN A 883 6.63 1.89 15.66
C ASN A 883 6.98 2.40 17.08
N PRO A 884 8.11 1.94 17.67
CA PRO A 884 8.44 2.28 19.03
C PRO A 884 8.74 3.76 19.29
N ASP A 885 9.32 4.45 18.31
CA ASP A 885 9.66 5.87 18.44
C ASP A 885 8.42 6.76 18.43
N ALA A 886 7.41 6.43 17.61
CA ALA A 886 6.14 7.16 17.57
C ALA A 886 5.39 7.07 18.92
N LEU A 887 5.37 5.87 19.53
CA LEU A 887 4.78 5.69 20.86
C LEU A 887 5.57 6.45 21.93
N ARG A 888 6.91 6.37 21.89
CA ARG A 888 7.79 7.10 22.83
C ARG A 888 7.55 8.60 22.77
N GLN A 889 7.47 9.18 21.57
CA GLN A 889 7.20 10.60 21.37
C GLN A 889 5.83 11.00 21.92
N SER A 890 4.79 10.20 21.62
CA SER A 890 3.42 10.46 22.09
C SER A 890 3.29 10.44 23.62
N LEU A 891 4.05 9.56 24.29
CA LEU A 891 4.05 9.40 25.75
C LEU A 891 5.06 10.30 26.47
N THR A 892 5.89 11.05 25.75
CA THR A 892 6.79 12.06 26.31
C THR A 892 6.01 13.37 26.48
N LEU A 893 5.27 13.46 27.58
CA LEU A 893 4.35 14.57 27.83
C LEU A 893 5.10 15.83 28.27
N PRO A 894 4.57 17.03 27.96
CA PRO A 894 5.13 18.27 28.48
C PRO A 894 5.14 18.29 30.03
N PRO A 895 5.99 19.13 30.65
CA PRO A 895 6.02 19.29 32.10
C PRO A 895 4.63 19.57 32.66
N ALA A 896 4.24 18.84 33.71
CA ALA A 896 2.94 19.02 34.35
C ALA A 896 2.83 20.43 34.96
N ALA A 897 1.68 21.08 34.75
CA ALA A 897 1.38 22.36 35.41
C ALA A 897 1.34 22.18 36.94
N PRO A 898 1.64 23.24 37.73
CA PRO A 898 1.58 23.17 39.19
C PRO A 898 0.24 22.63 39.69
N GLY A 899 0.26 21.57 40.51
CA GLY A 899 -0.94 20.96 41.09
C GLY A 899 -1.59 19.83 40.25
N VAL A 900 -1.09 19.56 39.04
CA VAL A 900 -1.58 18.44 38.21
C VAL A 900 -0.97 17.11 38.66
N VAL A 901 -1.82 16.14 39.01
CA VAL A 901 -1.42 14.77 39.39
C VAL A 901 -1.85 13.80 38.30
N ARG A 902 -0.90 13.06 37.73
CA ARG A 902 -1.13 12.09 36.65
C ARG A 902 -1.19 10.65 37.17
N THR A 903 -1.96 10.43 38.24
CA THR A 903 -2.18 9.09 38.80
C THR A 903 -3.46 8.48 38.23
N LEU A 904 -3.30 7.37 37.52
CA LEU A 904 -4.37 6.53 37.02
C LEU A 904 -4.91 5.64 38.13
N ASP A 905 -6.22 5.48 38.17
CA ASP A 905 -6.91 4.50 39.00
C ASP A 905 -6.80 3.07 38.42
N LEU A 906 -6.67 2.94 37.10
CA LEU A 906 -6.51 1.67 36.38
C LEU A 906 -5.68 1.84 35.09
N LEU A 907 -4.68 0.97 34.87
CA LEU A 907 -3.96 0.83 33.60
C LEU A 907 -4.17 -0.58 33.07
N VAL A 908 -4.57 -0.72 31.81
CA VAL A 908 -4.84 -2.03 31.19
C VAL A 908 -3.99 -2.19 29.94
N LEU A 909 -3.29 -3.33 29.83
CA LEU A 909 -2.66 -3.78 28.60
C LEU A 909 -3.40 -5.01 28.07
N ASN A 910 -3.86 -4.98 26.82
CA ASN A 910 -4.63 -6.08 26.24
C ASN A 910 -4.46 -6.21 24.70
N GLN A 911 -5.20 -7.12 24.08
CA GLN A 911 -5.25 -7.28 22.61
C GLN A 911 -3.94 -7.69 21.92
N GLY A 912 -2.92 -8.09 22.68
CA GLY A 912 -1.68 -8.66 22.17
C GLY A 912 -1.52 -10.12 22.58
N HIS A 913 -0.90 -10.93 21.72
CA HIS A 913 -0.49 -12.29 22.12
C HIS A 913 0.60 -12.19 23.20
N GLY A 914 0.42 -12.95 24.27
CA GLY A 914 1.39 -13.07 25.35
C GLY A 914 2.39 -14.19 25.07
N ASP A 915 3.67 -13.90 25.26
CA ASP A 915 4.77 -14.86 25.21
C ASP A 915 5.81 -14.47 26.29
N TRP A 916 6.80 -15.32 26.53
CA TRP A 916 7.81 -15.08 27.55
C TRP A 916 8.53 -13.74 27.34
N ALA A 917 8.38 -12.83 28.31
CA ALA A 917 8.93 -11.47 28.29
C ALA A 917 8.52 -10.63 27.07
N ARG A 918 7.32 -10.87 26.52
CA ARG A 918 6.80 -10.20 25.33
C ARG A 918 5.31 -9.86 25.44
N PHE A 919 4.93 -8.80 24.74
CA PHE A 919 3.54 -8.43 24.50
C PHE A 919 3.40 -8.11 23.02
N ALA A 920 2.62 -8.89 22.27
CA ALA A 920 2.58 -8.83 20.81
C ALA A 920 4.02 -8.94 20.23
N THR A 921 4.38 -8.05 19.31
CA THR A 921 5.73 -7.95 18.72
C THR A 921 6.78 -7.33 19.64
N TRP A 922 6.38 -6.81 20.80
CA TRP A 922 7.22 -5.98 21.65
C TRP A 922 7.97 -6.78 22.72
N SER A 923 9.29 -6.61 22.79
CA SER A 923 10.10 -7.21 23.84
C SER A 923 10.01 -6.42 25.16
N ALA A 924 10.38 -7.06 26.28
CA ALA A 924 10.53 -6.40 27.58
C ALA A 924 11.44 -5.15 27.51
N GLN A 925 12.49 -5.18 26.68
CA GLN A 925 13.39 -4.05 26.48
C GLN A 925 12.68 -2.89 25.76
N ASP A 926 11.93 -3.19 24.70
CA ASP A 926 11.20 -2.19 23.93
C ASP A 926 10.11 -1.53 24.77
N LEU A 927 9.36 -2.32 25.55
CA LEU A 927 8.35 -1.81 26.47
C LEU A 927 8.98 -0.91 27.55
N THR A 928 10.15 -1.29 28.07
CA THR A 928 10.87 -0.48 29.05
C THR A 928 11.28 0.88 28.45
N ALA A 929 11.91 0.89 27.28
CA ALA A 929 12.49 2.08 26.68
C ALA A 929 11.45 3.05 26.08
N ASN A 930 10.35 2.53 25.55
CA ASN A 930 9.44 3.30 24.69
C ASN A 930 8.06 3.54 25.31
N LEU A 931 7.69 2.77 26.32
CA LEU A 931 6.38 2.89 26.99
C LEU A 931 6.56 3.28 28.45
N VAL A 932 7.28 2.47 29.21
CA VAL A 932 7.43 2.66 30.67
C VAL A 932 8.29 3.89 30.99
N ALA A 933 9.50 4.00 30.42
CA ALA A 933 10.40 5.11 30.72
C ALA A 933 9.79 6.49 30.38
N PRO A 934 9.13 6.71 29.23
CA PRO A 934 8.45 7.98 28.94
C PRO A 934 7.32 8.31 29.91
N LEU A 935 6.51 7.32 30.30
CA LEU A 935 5.43 7.52 31.29
C LEU A 935 5.98 7.88 32.66
N VAL A 936 7.04 7.20 33.11
CA VAL A 936 7.73 7.50 34.37
C VAL A 936 8.34 8.91 34.34
N ALA A 937 9.05 9.26 33.25
CA ALA A 937 9.60 10.60 33.06
C ALA A 937 8.51 11.68 33.07
N SER A 938 7.33 11.33 32.55
CA SER A 938 6.13 12.18 32.54
C SER A 938 5.36 12.19 33.87
N LYS A 939 5.88 11.55 34.92
CA LYS A 939 5.28 11.40 36.26
C LYS A 939 3.90 10.71 36.25
N VAL A 940 3.66 9.83 35.29
CA VAL A 940 2.45 8.99 35.25
C VAL A 940 2.64 7.77 36.15
N GLN A 941 1.65 7.47 36.97
CA GLN A 941 1.61 6.27 37.83
C GLN A 941 0.21 5.65 37.79
N ALA A 942 0.09 4.37 38.14
CA ALA A 942 -1.18 3.65 38.19
C ALA A 942 -1.36 2.93 39.55
N ARG A 943 -2.54 3.04 40.13
CA ARG A 943 -2.91 2.34 41.38
C ARG A 943 -3.18 0.86 41.14
N LEU A 944 -3.72 0.51 39.99
CA LEU A 944 -3.94 -0.88 39.58
C LEU A 944 -3.51 -1.04 38.13
N ILE A 945 -2.73 -2.09 37.84
CA ILE A 945 -2.34 -2.47 36.48
C ILE A 945 -2.89 -3.86 36.20
N VAL A 946 -3.55 -4.03 35.05
CA VAL A 946 -4.01 -5.34 34.56
C VAL A 946 -3.27 -5.67 33.28
N LEU A 947 -2.49 -6.73 33.31
CA LEU A 947 -1.80 -7.28 32.14
C LEU A 947 -2.62 -8.45 31.58
N ASP A 948 -3.54 -8.12 30.67
CA ASP A 948 -4.62 -8.98 30.22
C ASP A 948 -4.27 -9.79 28.96
N PHE A 949 -3.25 -10.65 29.13
CA PHE A 949 -2.73 -11.57 28.11
C PHE A 949 -1.98 -12.74 28.78
N CYS A 950 -1.69 -13.81 28.03
CA CYS A 950 -0.99 -15.00 28.52
C CYS A 950 0.43 -14.69 29.03
N LEU A 951 0.91 -15.46 30.02
CA LEU A 951 2.29 -15.38 30.53
C LEU A 951 2.74 -13.96 30.95
N SER A 952 1.79 -13.09 31.27
CA SER A 952 2.06 -11.67 31.48
C SER A 952 2.85 -11.37 32.75
N ALA A 953 2.91 -12.32 33.70
CA ALA A 953 3.75 -12.21 34.88
C ALA A 953 5.25 -12.09 34.55
N SER A 954 5.69 -12.57 33.37
CA SER A 954 7.08 -12.39 32.91
C SER A 954 7.47 -10.92 32.72
N LEU A 955 6.50 -10.03 32.51
CA LEU A 955 6.70 -8.59 32.36
C LEU A 955 6.50 -7.79 33.65
N LEU A 956 6.31 -8.46 34.81
CA LEU A 956 6.05 -7.80 36.08
C LEU A 956 7.12 -6.74 36.42
N ALA A 957 8.40 -7.08 36.24
CA ALA A 957 9.52 -6.17 36.52
C ALA A 957 9.51 -4.93 35.62
N VAL A 958 9.03 -5.05 34.38
CA VAL A 958 8.92 -3.95 33.40
C VAL A 958 7.91 -2.90 33.87
N PHE A 959 6.76 -3.34 34.40
CA PHE A 959 5.65 -2.43 34.77
C PHE A 959 5.68 -1.97 36.23
N THR A 960 6.45 -2.61 37.10
CA THR A 960 6.59 -2.21 38.52
C THR A 960 6.92 -0.72 38.73
N PRO A 961 7.78 -0.06 37.91
CA PRO A 961 8.06 1.38 38.04
C PRO A 961 6.85 2.30 37.88
N LEU A 962 5.78 1.85 37.22
CA LEU A 962 4.56 2.64 37.04
C LEU A 962 3.58 2.49 38.20
N VAL A 963 3.79 1.56 39.13
CA VAL A 963 2.84 1.30 40.21
C VAL A 963 2.94 2.39 41.29
N ALA A 964 1.80 3.01 41.62
CA ALA A 964 1.70 4.01 42.68
C ALA A 964 1.95 3.41 44.08
N ALA A 965 2.23 4.27 45.07
CA ALA A 965 2.36 3.84 46.46
C ALA A 965 1.03 3.22 46.96
N GLY A 966 1.04 1.92 47.29
CA GLY A 966 -0.17 1.16 47.65
C GLY A 966 -0.79 0.37 46.50
N GLY A 967 -0.25 0.47 45.28
CA GLY A 967 -0.84 -0.14 44.09
C GLY A 967 -0.57 -1.63 43.89
N GLN A 968 -1.26 -2.21 42.90
CA GLN A 968 -1.25 -3.64 42.60
C GLN A 968 -1.10 -3.92 41.09
N ILE A 969 -0.60 -5.11 40.76
CA ILE A 969 -0.60 -5.64 39.38
C ILE A 969 -1.33 -6.98 39.36
N ILE A 970 -2.25 -7.16 38.41
CA ILE A 970 -2.90 -8.42 38.08
C ILE A 970 -2.26 -8.97 36.80
N SER A 971 -1.82 -10.22 36.82
CA SER A 971 -1.13 -10.87 35.70
C SER A 971 -1.35 -12.39 35.68
N SER A 972 -0.89 -13.09 34.64
CA SER A 972 -1.04 -14.55 34.48
C SER A 972 0.32 -15.28 34.48
N VAL A 973 0.39 -16.46 35.12
CA VAL A 973 1.64 -17.28 35.20
C VAL A 973 1.73 -18.43 34.20
N TYR A 974 0.62 -18.83 33.59
CA TYR A 974 0.58 -19.81 32.51
C TYR A 974 -0.46 -19.39 31.47
N SER A 975 -0.41 -20.00 30.28
CA SER A 975 -1.29 -19.66 29.16
C SER A 975 -2.78 -19.87 29.48
N THR A 976 -3.64 -18.93 29.08
CA THR A 976 -5.08 -19.02 29.30
C THR A 976 -5.84 -18.34 28.17
N THR A 977 -6.96 -18.93 27.77
CA THR A 977 -7.90 -18.36 26.79
C THR A 977 -8.89 -17.37 27.42
N GLU A 978 -8.89 -17.25 28.75
CA GLU A 978 -9.80 -16.39 29.50
C GLU A 978 -9.26 -14.97 29.64
N VAL A 979 -10.10 -13.98 29.32
CA VAL A 979 -9.77 -12.55 29.39
C VAL A 979 -10.38 -11.92 30.65
N VAL A 980 -9.59 -11.14 31.39
CA VAL A 980 -10.03 -10.44 32.60
C VAL A 980 -10.93 -9.26 32.26
N MET A 981 -10.56 -8.44 31.27
CA MET A 981 -11.21 -7.17 30.95
C MET A 981 -12.22 -7.30 29.80
N THR A 982 -13.42 -7.79 30.13
CA THR A 982 -14.56 -7.94 29.20
C THR A 982 -15.47 -6.68 29.22
N PRO A 983 -16.45 -6.51 28.30
CA PRO A 983 -17.30 -5.30 28.28
C PRO A 983 -18.10 -5.16 29.56
N ASP A 984 -18.58 -6.28 30.10
CA ASP A 984 -19.38 -6.33 31.31
C ASP A 984 -18.56 -5.87 32.51
N VAL A 985 -17.28 -6.27 32.57
CA VAL A 985 -16.36 -5.83 33.63
C VAL A 985 -16.11 -4.33 33.54
N TRP A 986 -15.85 -3.79 32.35
CA TRP A 986 -15.73 -2.34 32.15
C TRP A 986 -17.00 -1.57 32.57
N THR A 987 -18.17 -2.13 32.26
CA THR A 987 -19.47 -1.53 32.64
C THR A 987 -19.64 -1.49 34.16
N GLN A 988 -19.26 -2.57 34.86
CA GLN A 988 -19.28 -2.63 36.32
C GLN A 988 -18.23 -1.72 36.98
N LEU A 989 -17.09 -1.50 36.31
CA LEU A 989 -16.02 -0.61 36.79
C LEU A 989 -16.36 0.88 36.66
N LYS A 990 -17.22 1.25 35.71
CA LYS A 990 -17.52 2.66 35.38
C LYS A 990 -17.86 3.51 36.61
N PRO A 991 -18.79 3.13 37.51
CA PRO A 991 -19.13 3.96 38.66
C PRO A 991 -17.94 4.19 39.60
N GLY A 992 -17.06 3.19 39.74
CA GLY A 992 -15.83 3.30 40.52
C GLY A 992 -14.78 4.20 39.86
N LEU A 993 -14.62 4.11 38.54
CA LEU A 993 -13.70 4.97 37.77
C LEU A 993 -14.16 6.44 37.76
N ASP A 994 -15.46 6.70 37.56
CA ASP A 994 -16.02 8.06 37.56
C ASP A 994 -15.86 8.72 38.94
N ALA A 995 -16.07 7.95 40.03
CA ALA A 995 -15.93 8.43 41.40
C ALA A 995 -14.49 8.37 41.95
N ARG A 996 -13.53 7.86 41.15
CA ARG A 996 -12.16 7.51 41.59
C ARG A 996 -12.12 6.65 42.87
N ASN A 997 -13.08 5.75 43.03
CA ASN A 997 -13.22 4.86 44.17
C ASN A 997 -12.49 3.52 43.95
N GLN A 998 -11.27 3.46 44.49
CA GLN A 998 -10.39 2.29 44.42
C GLN A 998 -10.99 1.02 45.04
N GLY A 999 -11.78 1.15 46.12
CA GLY A 999 -12.41 0.00 46.76
C GLY A 999 -13.38 -0.70 45.82
N THR A 1000 -14.23 0.07 45.13
CA THR A 1000 -15.18 -0.45 44.14
C THR A 1000 -14.47 -1.11 42.95
N ILE A 1001 -13.41 -0.48 42.43
CA ILE A 1001 -12.62 -1.03 41.31
C ILE A 1001 -12.00 -2.38 41.70
N ALA A 1002 -11.38 -2.44 42.88
CA ALA A 1002 -10.75 -3.66 43.37
C ALA A 1002 -11.77 -4.78 43.62
N THR A 1003 -12.94 -4.48 44.19
CA THR A 1003 -14.00 -5.48 44.41
C THR A 1003 -14.51 -6.07 43.10
N VAL A 1004 -14.80 -5.25 42.09
CA VAL A 1004 -15.29 -5.74 40.78
C VAL A 1004 -14.28 -6.69 40.14
N LEU A 1005 -13.00 -6.33 40.13
CA LEU A 1005 -11.95 -7.18 39.56
C LEU A 1005 -11.71 -8.44 40.38
N ALA A 1006 -11.79 -8.37 41.71
CA ALA A 1006 -11.71 -9.56 42.56
C ALA A 1006 -12.86 -10.54 42.27
N THR A 1007 -14.10 -10.06 42.15
CA THR A 1007 -15.27 -10.87 41.78
C THR A 1007 -15.12 -11.49 40.39
N ARG A 1008 -14.54 -10.75 39.42
CA ARG A 1008 -14.24 -11.29 38.09
C ARG A 1008 -13.21 -12.42 38.13
N LEU A 1009 -12.11 -12.24 38.86
CA LEU A 1009 -11.07 -13.26 38.99
C LEU A 1009 -11.59 -14.53 39.68
N GLN A 1010 -12.49 -14.40 40.67
CA GLN A 1010 -13.19 -15.53 41.29
C GLN A 1010 -14.02 -16.32 40.28
N ALA A 1011 -14.84 -15.62 39.48
CA ALA A 1011 -15.67 -16.24 38.46
C ALA A 1011 -14.83 -16.98 37.41
N LEU A 1012 -13.71 -16.38 36.98
CA LEU A 1012 -12.78 -17.02 36.05
C LEU A 1012 -12.12 -18.27 36.64
N ALA A 1013 -11.67 -18.20 37.89
CA ALA A 1013 -11.08 -19.36 38.58
C ALA A 1013 -12.06 -20.54 38.70
N ALA A 1014 -13.34 -20.26 38.95
CA ALA A 1014 -14.39 -21.29 38.93
C ALA A 1014 -14.58 -21.88 37.53
N ASN A 1015 -14.61 -21.04 36.48
CA ASN A 1015 -14.76 -21.50 35.09
C ASN A 1015 -13.59 -22.40 34.65
N THR A 1016 -12.36 -22.04 35.01
CA THR A 1016 -11.15 -22.85 34.77
C THR A 1016 -11.28 -24.25 35.37
N THR A 1017 -11.87 -24.36 36.57
CA THR A 1017 -12.14 -25.67 37.19
C THR A 1017 -13.18 -26.46 36.41
N GLY A 1018 -14.28 -25.83 35.99
CA GLY A 1018 -15.32 -26.48 35.18
C GLY A 1018 -14.79 -26.96 33.83
N LEU A 1019 -13.95 -26.16 33.16
CA LEU A 1019 -13.37 -26.50 31.86
C LEU A 1019 -12.40 -27.69 31.97
N ALA A 1020 -11.50 -27.70 32.97
CA ALA A 1020 -10.56 -28.79 33.20
C ALA A 1020 -11.25 -30.13 33.48
N GLN A 1021 -12.46 -30.07 34.06
CA GLN A 1021 -13.25 -31.24 34.45
C GLN A 1021 -14.29 -31.65 33.40
N LEU A 1022 -14.49 -30.88 32.33
CA LEU A 1022 -15.55 -31.11 31.36
C LEU A 1022 -15.38 -32.46 30.63
N GLU A 1023 -14.20 -32.71 30.07
CA GLU A 1023 -13.88 -33.99 29.42
C GLU A 1023 -13.81 -35.17 30.40
N PRO A 1024 -13.14 -35.06 31.57
CA PRO A 1024 -13.20 -36.09 32.59
C PRO A 1024 -14.64 -36.47 32.99
N VAL A 1025 -15.52 -35.48 33.16
CA VAL A 1025 -16.93 -35.71 33.47
C VAL A 1025 -17.65 -36.32 32.28
N HIS A 1026 -17.38 -35.95 31.02
CA HIS A 1026 -17.95 -36.64 29.86
C HIS A 1026 -17.54 -38.12 29.79
N ALA A 1027 -16.26 -38.40 30.04
CA ALA A 1027 -15.66 -39.73 29.88
C ALA A 1027 -15.91 -40.69 31.07
N ALA A 1028 -16.33 -40.17 32.23
CA ALA A 1028 -16.55 -40.98 33.44
C ALA A 1028 -17.62 -42.07 33.22
N THR A 1029 -17.42 -43.25 33.82
CA THR A 1029 -18.41 -44.34 33.74
C THR A 1029 -19.66 -44.00 34.58
N PRO A 1030 -20.83 -44.59 34.25
CA PRO A 1030 -22.05 -44.38 35.04
C PRO A 1030 -21.87 -44.66 36.54
N GLU A 1031 -21.06 -45.67 36.89
CA GLU A 1031 -20.78 -46.05 38.28
C GLU A 1031 -19.93 -44.99 39.00
N GLN A 1032 -18.96 -44.39 38.30
CA GLN A 1032 -18.12 -43.32 38.86
C GLN A 1032 -18.93 -42.07 39.16
N VAL A 1033 -19.85 -41.71 38.25
CA VAL A 1033 -20.75 -40.57 38.46
C VAL A 1033 -21.78 -40.86 39.56
N ALA A 1034 -22.31 -42.09 39.63
CA ALA A 1034 -23.24 -42.48 40.70
C ALA A 1034 -22.56 -42.44 42.08
N LEU A 1035 -21.30 -42.86 42.17
CA LEU A 1035 -20.51 -42.75 43.41
C LEU A 1035 -20.27 -41.27 43.77
N HIS A 1036 -19.89 -40.43 42.82
CA HIS A 1036 -19.74 -38.98 43.03
C HIS A 1036 -21.01 -38.34 43.56
N LEU A 1037 -22.16 -38.66 42.96
CA LEU A 1037 -23.46 -38.12 43.35
C LEU A 1037 -24.00 -38.69 44.66
N HIS A 1038 -23.49 -39.84 45.12
CA HIS A 1038 -23.75 -40.36 46.46
C HIS A 1038 -23.07 -39.49 47.52
N ASP A 1039 -21.80 -39.15 47.28
CA ASP A 1039 -20.99 -38.33 48.19
C ASP A 1039 -21.33 -36.83 48.10
N HIS A 1040 -21.77 -36.37 46.92
CA HIS A 1040 -22.12 -34.99 46.61
C HIS A 1040 -23.50 -34.87 45.93
N PRO A 1041 -24.59 -35.08 46.69
CA PRO A 1041 -25.94 -35.11 46.13
C PRO A 1041 -26.39 -33.77 45.51
N ASP A 1042 -25.83 -32.64 45.96
CA ASP A 1042 -26.12 -31.31 45.43
C ASP A 1042 -25.57 -31.09 44.01
N ASP A 1043 -24.60 -31.92 43.56
CA ASP A 1043 -24.01 -31.83 42.22
C ASP A 1043 -24.89 -32.49 41.14
N ARG A 1044 -26.02 -33.08 41.55
CA ARG A 1044 -26.93 -33.81 40.67
C ARG A 1044 -27.42 -33.00 39.49
N ASP A 1045 -27.77 -31.74 39.70
CA ASP A 1045 -28.29 -30.87 38.65
C ASP A 1045 -27.22 -30.48 37.60
N PRO A 1046 -26.06 -29.91 37.97
CA PRO A 1046 -25.02 -29.57 37.00
C PRO A 1046 -24.46 -30.80 36.27
N ILE A 1047 -24.32 -31.94 36.93
CA ILE A 1047 -23.88 -33.20 36.28
C ILE A 1047 -24.95 -33.70 35.29
N SER A 1048 -26.24 -33.61 35.63
CA SER A 1048 -27.34 -33.99 34.74
C SER A 1048 -27.43 -33.12 33.48
N ILE A 1049 -27.16 -31.80 33.61
CA ILE A 1049 -27.11 -30.89 32.46
C ILE A 1049 -26.07 -31.36 31.43
N ILE A 1050 -24.88 -31.74 31.90
CA ILE A 1050 -23.77 -32.16 31.04
C ILE A 1050 -23.98 -33.59 30.49
N ARG A 1051 -24.39 -34.54 31.34
CA ARG A 1051 -24.45 -35.99 31.00
C ARG A 1051 -25.76 -36.45 30.40
N VAL A 1052 -26.85 -35.73 30.62
CA VAL A 1052 -28.20 -36.14 30.22
C VAL A 1052 -28.85 -35.10 29.33
N LEU A 1053 -28.99 -33.85 29.78
CA LEU A 1053 -29.70 -32.80 29.04
C LEU A 1053 -29.06 -32.54 27.67
N ARG A 1054 -27.73 -32.36 27.61
CA ARG A 1054 -27.01 -32.06 26.37
C ARG A 1054 -27.10 -33.19 25.34
N PRO A 1055 -26.74 -34.46 25.64
CA PRO A 1055 -26.89 -35.54 24.67
C PRO A 1055 -28.35 -35.73 24.24
N MET A 1056 -29.29 -35.69 25.20
CA MET A 1056 -30.72 -35.82 24.91
C MET A 1056 -31.23 -34.78 23.91
N GLY A 1057 -30.91 -33.50 24.10
CA GLY A 1057 -31.33 -32.47 23.15
C GLY A 1057 -30.58 -32.53 21.81
N GLY A 1058 -29.34 -33.03 21.81
CA GLY A 1058 -28.60 -33.38 20.59
C GLY A 1058 -29.33 -34.43 19.75
N ASP A 1059 -29.77 -35.51 20.38
CA ASP A 1059 -30.55 -36.57 19.72
C ASP A 1059 -31.91 -36.05 19.24
N MET A 1060 -32.59 -35.23 20.05
CA MET A 1060 -33.86 -34.58 19.66
C MET A 1060 -33.71 -33.64 18.45
N ARG A 1061 -32.56 -32.98 18.29
CA ARG A 1061 -32.23 -32.15 17.12
C ARG A 1061 -31.91 -33.02 15.91
N ALA A 1062 -31.01 -34.00 16.06
CA ALA A 1062 -30.50 -34.81 14.95
C ALA A 1062 -31.56 -35.76 14.36
N ASN A 1063 -32.41 -36.34 15.20
CA ASN A 1063 -33.38 -37.35 14.80
C ASN A 1063 -34.82 -36.82 14.71
N ALA A 1064 -35.01 -35.50 14.62
CA ALA A 1064 -36.33 -34.84 14.57
C ALA A 1064 -37.26 -35.38 13.47
N GLN A 1065 -36.68 -35.90 12.38
CA GLN A 1065 -37.42 -36.45 11.24
C GLN A 1065 -37.63 -37.98 11.30
N ASN A 1066 -37.05 -38.67 12.29
CA ASN A 1066 -37.13 -40.13 12.45
C ASN A 1066 -37.56 -40.49 13.88
N LEU A 1067 -38.86 -40.34 14.15
CA LEU A 1067 -39.45 -40.57 15.47
C LEU A 1067 -39.19 -41.98 16.04
N PRO A 1068 -39.24 -43.09 15.26
CA PRO A 1068 -38.89 -44.41 15.79
C PRO A 1068 -37.44 -44.50 16.28
N ARG A 1069 -36.50 -43.90 15.54
CA ARG A 1069 -35.10 -43.85 15.95
C ARG A 1069 -34.92 -42.95 17.18
N LEU A 1070 -35.53 -41.78 17.17
CA LEU A 1070 -35.51 -40.86 18.30
C LEU A 1070 -36.10 -41.50 19.57
N PHE A 1071 -37.18 -42.27 19.46
CA PHE A 1071 -37.75 -43.01 20.59
C PHE A 1071 -36.73 -43.98 21.18
N GLN A 1072 -35.98 -44.71 20.34
CA GLN A 1072 -34.95 -45.65 20.81
C GLN A 1072 -33.83 -44.89 21.54
N ASP A 1073 -33.34 -43.79 20.96
CA ASP A 1073 -32.26 -42.99 21.53
C ASP A 1073 -32.71 -42.34 22.86
N LEU A 1074 -33.93 -41.78 22.93
CA LEU A 1074 -34.50 -41.20 24.16
C LEU A 1074 -34.82 -42.24 25.24
N ASN A 1075 -35.32 -43.42 24.85
CA ASN A 1075 -35.61 -44.50 25.79
C ASN A 1075 -34.32 -45.09 26.37
N ALA A 1076 -33.22 -45.02 25.63
CA ALA A 1076 -31.91 -45.42 26.12
C ALA A 1076 -31.51 -44.60 27.35
N PHE A 1077 -31.82 -43.31 27.46
CA PHE A 1077 -31.54 -42.48 28.66
C PHE A 1077 -32.17 -43.00 29.95
N LYS A 1078 -33.28 -43.74 29.86
CA LYS A 1078 -33.90 -44.42 31.02
C LYS A 1078 -33.13 -45.68 31.46
N GLN A 1079 -32.21 -46.16 30.63
CA GLN A 1079 -31.45 -47.39 30.82
C GLN A 1079 -29.91 -47.17 30.84
N ARG A 1080 -29.41 -46.06 30.28
CA ARG A 1080 -28.01 -45.60 30.16
C ARG A 1080 -28.05 -44.10 29.82
N PRO A 1081 -27.46 -43.16 30.59
CA PRO A 1081 -26.05 -43.20 30.99
C PRO A 1081 -25.80 -43.01 32.49
N LEU A 1082 -26.86 -42.87 33.30
CA LEU A 1082 -26.80 -42.77 34.75
C LEU A 1082 -27.94 -43.60 35.35
N PRO A 1083 -27.80 -44.17 36.56
CA PRO A 1083 -28.93 -44.78 37.26
C PRO A 1083 -30.09 -43.78 37.36
N TRP A 1084 -31.32 -44.20 37.09
CA TRP A 1084 -32.47 -43.30 36.93
C TRP A 1084 -32.65 -42.37 38.12
N GLU A 1085 -32.42 -42.87 39.33
CA GLU A 1085 -32.47 -42.14 40.61
C GLU A 1085 -31.45 -41.00 40.74
N THR A 1086 -30.39 -41.00 39.92
CA THR A 1086 -29.33 -39.97 39.90
C THR A 1086 -29.50 -38.95 38.79
N VAL A 1087 -30.41 -39.16 37.82
CA VAL A 1087 -30.73 -38.16 36.77
C VAL A 1087 -31.40 -36.94 37.40
N GLY A 1088 -31.06 -35.72 36.96
CA GLY A 1088 -31.66 -34.48 37.46
C GLY A 1088 -33.18 -34.47 37.31
N PHE A 1089 -33.89 -33.89 38.29
CA PHE A 1089 -35.36 -33.92 38.32
C PHE A 1089 -36.01 -33.25 37.11
N ALA A 1090 -35.39 -32.20 36.57
CA ALA A 1090 -35.88 -31.52 35.37
C ALA A 1090 -35.75 -32.39 34.12
N GLU A 1091 -34.63 -33.09 33.96
CA GLU A 1091 -34.42 -34.02 32.83
C GLU A 1091 -35.32 -35.26 32.96
N GLN A 1092 -35.53 -35.78 34.17
CA GLN A 1092 -36.51 -36.82 34.43
C GLN A 1092 -37.93 -36.39 34.01
N ALA A 1093 -38.33 -35.14 34.31
CA ALA A 1093 -39.64 -34.62 33.94
C ALA A 1093 -39.83 -34.53 32.41
N ILE A 1094 -38.77 -34.20 31.66
CA ILE A 1094 -38.79 -34.22 30.19
C ILE A 1094 -38.93 -35.68 29.69
N LEU A 1095 -38.09 -36.60 30.19
CA LEU A 1095 -38.09 -38.01 29.77
C LEU A 1095 -39.35 -38.79 30.23
N ALA A 1096 -40.03 -38.34 31.27
CA ALA A 1096 -41.29 -38.92 31.74
C ALA A 1096 -42.43 -38.77 30.72
N LYS A 1097 -42.34 -37.78 29.82
CA LYS A 1097 -43.28 -37.60 28.70
C LYS A 1097 -43.09 -38.61 27.57
N LEU A 1098 -41.94 -39.30 27.53
CA LEU A 1098 -41.69 -40.38 26.57
C LEU A 1098 -42.59 -41.59 26.90
N PRO A 1099 -43.41 -42.09 25.95
CA PRO A 1099 -44.38 -43.15 26.20
C PRO A 1099 -43.69 -44.50 26.43
N ARG A 1100 -44.46 -45.51 26.87
CA ARG A 1100 -43.91 -46.85 27.17
C ARG A 1100 -43.53 -47.65 25.92
N THR A 1101 -44.11 -47.34 24.77
CA THR A 1101 -43.92 -48.08 23.51
C THR A 1101 -43.78 -47.10 22.33
N ALA A 1102 -43.01 -47.49 21.32
CA ALA A 1102 -42.61 -46.63 20.20
C ALA A 1102 -43.78 -46.19 19.31
N ASP A 1103 -44.82 -47.01 19.20
CA ASP A 1103 -46.05 -46.75 18.44
C ASP A 1103 -46.87 -45.58 18.99
N LEU A 1104 -46.69 -45.24 20.27
CA LEU A 1104 -47.36 -44.12 20.93
C LEU A 1104 -46.54 -42.82 20.87
N PHE A 1105 -45.32 -42.84 20.32
CA PHE A 1105 -44.47 -41.66 20.19
C PHE A 1105 -44.79 -40.86 18.93
N THR A 1106 -45.82 -40.02 19.04
CA THR A 1106 -46.34 -39.20 17.95
C THR A 1106 -45.63 -37.85 17.85
N ALA A 1107 -45.82 -37.15 16.73
CA ALA A 1107 -45.34 -35.78 16.55
C ALA A 1107 -45.86 -34.81 17.64
N GLN A 1108 -47.06 -35.07 18.18
CA GLN A 1108 -47.62 -34.30 19.29
C GLN A 1108 -46.81 -34.49 20.57
N VAL A 1109 -46.52 -35.74 20.94
CA VAL A 1109 -45.72 -36.07 22.12
C VAL A 1109 -44.29 -35.51 21.99
N TYR A 1110 -43.71 -35.60 20.80
CA TYR A 1110 -42.42 -34.95 20.50
C TYR A 1110 -42.48 -33.43 20.68
N GLY A 1111 -43.55 -32.76 20.23
CA GLY A 1111 -43.76 -31.32 20.43
C GLY A 1111 -43.89 -30.91 21.91
N GLU A 1112 -44.54 -31.72 22.73
CA GLU A 1112 -44.62 -31.51 24.18
C GLU A 1112 -43.26 -31.67 24.87
N MET A 1113 -42.46 -32.64 24.44
CA MET A 1113 -41.09 -32.82 24.94
C MET A 1113 -40.17 -31.65 24.52
N LEU A 1114 -40.28 -31.17 23.28
CA LEU A 1114 -39.54 -29.99 22.82
C LEU A 1114 -39.90 -28.73 23.61
N THR A 1115 -41.18 -28.58 23.98
CA THR A 1115 -41.63 -27.45 24.82
C THR A 1115 -41.01 -27.51 26.21
N ALA A 1116 -40.99 -28.70 26.84
CA ALA A 1116 -40.36 -28.89 28.14
C ALA A 1116 -38.83 -28.68 28.09
N LEU A 1117 -38.17 -29.15 27.01
CA LEU A 1117 -36.75 -28.89 26.78
C LEU A 1117 -36.47 -27.41 26.63
N ARG A 1118 -37.26 -26.67 25.82
CA ARG A 1118 -37.11 -25.22 25.66
C ARG A 1118 -37.27 -24.48 26.98
N GLN A 1119 -38.25 -24.86 27.80
CA GLN A 1119 -38.46 -24.27 29.13
C GLN A 1119 -37.23 -24.49 30.03
N ARG A 1120 -36.69 -25.72 30.06
CA ARG A 1120 -35.51 -26.05 30.85
C ARG A 1120 -34.27 -25.26 30.41
N VAL A 1121 -33.99 -25.18 29.11
CA VAL A 1121 -32.86 -24.39 28.59
C VAL A 1121 -33.03 -22.91 28.90
N THR A 1122 -34.24 -22.37 28.74
CA THR A 1122 -34.52 -20.97 29.08
C THR A 1122 -34.28 -20.71 30.57
N ALA A 1123 -34.77 -21.58 31.45
CA ALA A 1123 -34.56 -21.46 32.90
C ALA A 1123 -33.07 -21.46 33.27
N ILE A 1124 -32.27 -22.36 32.68
CA ILE A 1124 -30.81 -22.40 32.90
C ILE A 1124 -30.14 -21.07 32.50
N LEU A 1125 -30.55 -20.50 31.36
CA LEU A 1125 -29.96 -19.25 30.86
C LEU A 1125 -30.40 -18.01 31.65
N THR A 1126 -31.61 -18.02 32.26
CA THR A 1126 -32.18 -16.83 32.93
C THR A 1126 -32.04 -16.84 34.45
N GLU A 1127 -32.14 -18.00 35.10
CA GLU A 1127 -32.22 -18.06 36.57
C GLU A 1127 -30.87 -17.80 37.23
N SER A 1128 -30.86 -17.01 38.30
CA SER A 1128 -29.64 -16.63 39.02
C SER A 1128 -28.92 -17.82 39.66
N ALA A 1129 -29.63 -18.93 39.91
CA ALA A 1129 -29.05 -20.15 40.44
C ALA A 1129 -27.94 -20.74 39.55
N TYR A 1130 -28.02 -20.52 38.23
CA TYR A 1130 -27.06 -21.01 37.24
C TYR A 1130 -25.92 -20.03 36.93
N ARG A 1131 -25.93 -18.84 37.53
CA ARG A 1131 -24.91 -17.79 37.36
C ARG A 1131 -24.69 -17.33 35.91
N ILE A 1132 -25.70 -17.50 35.04
CA ILE A 1132 -25.72 -16.98 33.66
C ILE A 1132 -26.52 -15.67 33.59
N GLY A 1133 -27.79 -15.68 34.03
CA GLY A 1133 -28.56 -14.46 34.28
C GLY A 1133 -28.91 -13.62 33.04
N LEU A 1134 -29.09 -14.25 31.87
CA LEU A 1134 -29.49 -13.54 30.65
C LEU A 1134 -30.93 -13.02 30.76
N PRO A 1135 -31.23 -11.78 30.29
CA PRO A 1135 -32.58 -11.24 30.34
C PRO A 1135 -33.54 -12.03 29.44
N ILE A 1136 -34.70 -12.42 29.96
CA ILE A 1136 -35.62 -13.34 29.27
C ILE A 1136 -36.10 -12.77 27.93
N GLU A 1137 -36.28 -11.44 27.84
CA GLU A 1137 -36.65 -10.71 26.63
C GLU A 1137 -35.65 -10.89 25.47
N THR A 1138 -34.38 -11.14 25.77
CA THR A 1138 -33.35 -11.39 24.75
C THR A 1138 -33.41 -12.83 24.20
N LEU A 1139 -34.00 -13.75 24.97
CA LEU A 1139 -34.07 -15.18 24.65
C LEU A 1139 -35.38 -15.56 23.93
N VAL A 1140 -36.49 -14.86 24.20
CA VAL A 1140 -37.80 -15.11 23.58
C VAL A 1140 -37.74 -15.24 22.04
N PRO A 1141 -37.07 -14.34 21.29
CA PRO A 1141 -37.06 -14.40 19.82
C PRO A 1141 -36.17 -15.52 19.26
N LEU A 1142 -35.34 -16.17 20.09
CA LEU A 1142 -34.39 -17.18 19.62
C LEU A 1142 -35.06 -18.56 19.48
N PRO A 1143 -34.81 -19.27 18.37
CA PRO A 1143 -35.22 -20.67 18.22
C PRO A 1143 -34.44 -21.57 19.18
N LEU A 1144 -34.96 -22.77 19.44
CA LEU A 1144 -34.28 -23.71 20.35
C LEU A 1144 -32.94 -24.17 19.77
N PHE A 1145 -32.89 -24.64 18.52
CA PHE A 1145 -31.70 -25.28 17.94
C PHE A 1145 -30.99 -24.52 16.82
N ASP A 1146 -31.71 -23.83 15.92
CA ASP A 1146 -31.15 -23.28 14.68
C ASP A 1146 -31.78 -21.93 14.29
N GLY A 1147 -30.99 -20.88 14.10
CA GLY A 1147 -31.47 -19.55 13.70
C GLY A 1147 -30.37 -18.59 13.19
N PRO A 1148 -30.70 -17.63 12.30
CA PRO A 1148 -29.72 -16.70 11.72
C PRO A 1148 -29.12 -15.72 12.72
N ASN A 1149 -29.77 -15.54 13.88
CA ASN A 1149 -29.35 -14.66 14.97
C ASN A 1149 -28.91 -15.46 16.21
N GLY A 1150 -28.53 -16.74 16.03
CA GLY A 1150 -28.21 -17.68 17.11
C GLY A 1150 -29.44 -18.47 17.61
N ALA A 1151 -29.18 -19.45 18.49
CA ALA A 1151 -30.20 -20.30 19.10
C ALA A 1151 -29.93 -20.51 20.60
N LEU A 1152 -30.98 -20.86 21.36
CA LEU A 1152 -30.86 -21.11 22.81
C LEU A 1152 -29.90 -22.26 23.12
N TRP A 1153 -29.82 -23.26 22.23
CA TRP A 1153 -28.94 -24.41 22.38
C TRP A 1153 -27.47 -24.03 22.26
N ASP A 1154 -27.12 -23.09 21.38
CA ASP A 1154 -25.74 -22.64 21.21
C ASP A 1154 -25.27 -21.86 22.44
N LEU A 1155 -26.15 -21.03 23.02
CA LEU A 1155 -25.89 -20.32 24.28
C LEU A 1155 -25.67 -21.30 25.44
N LEU A 1156 -26.50 -22.35 25.55
CA LEU A 1156 -26.32 -23.39 26.57
C LEU A 1156 -24.96 -24.08 26.41
N ILE A 1157 -24.56 -24.40 25.17
CA ILE A 1157 -23.26 -25.04 24.90
C ILE A 1157 -22.09 -24.14 25.31
N GLN A 1158 -22.19 -22.84 25.04
CA GLN A 1158 -21.15 -21.86 25.40
C GLN A 1158 -20.93 -21.75 26.92
N HIS A 1159 -21.94 -22.06 27.76
CA HIS A 1159 -21.87 -21.94 29.21
C HIS A 1159 -21.60 -23.26 29.96
N GLN A 1160 -21.27 -24.36 29.28
CA GLN A 1160 -21.13 -25.69 29.91
C GLN A 1160 -20.07 -25.75 31.00
N ALA A 1161 -18.91 -25.13 30.80
CA ALA A 1161 -17.85 -25.10 31.81
C ALA A 1161 -18.32 -24.36 33.08
N GLY A 1162 -18.99 -23.21 32.92
CA GLY A 1162 -19.52 -22.43 34.04
C GLY A 1162 -20.67 -23.14 34.77
N LEU A 1163 -21.51 -23.90 34.05
CA LEU A 1163 -22.56 -24.72 34.64
C LEU A 1163 -21.99 -25.91 35.41
N LEU A 1164 -20.98 -26.57 34.87
CA LEU A 1164 -20.29 -27.67 35.55
C LEU A 1164 -19.55 -27.17 36.79
N ALA A 1165 -19.02 -25.95 36.77
CA ALA A 1165 -18.37 -25.30 37.92
C ALA A 1165 -19.32 -25.07 39.13
N LEU A 1166 -20.64 -25.26 38.97
CA LEU A 1166 -21.58 -25.24 40.09
C LEU A 1166 -21.49 -26.50 40.96
N ALA A 1167 -20.93 -27.59 40.44
CA ALA A 1167 -20.70 -28.83 41.17
C ALA A 1167 -19.56 -28.64 42.19
N LYS A 1168 -19.87 -28.77 43.48
CA LYS A 1168 -18.95 -28.50 44.59
C LYS A 1168 -18.02 -29.66 44.90
N GLY A 1169 -18.38 -30.88 44.49
CA GLY A 1169 -17.58 -32.08 44.69
C GLY A 1169 -16.43 -32.24 43.69
N LEU A 1170 -16.40 -31.45 42.60
CA LEU A 1170 -15.36 -31.56 41.58
C LEU A 1170 -14.01 -31.08 42.09
N ARG A 1171 -12.95 -31.72 41.59
CA ARG A 1171 -11.58 -31.36 41.97
C ARG A 1171 -11.19 -30.02 41.34
N ARG A 1172 -10.81 -29.07 42.18
CA ARG A 1172 -10.42 -27.71 41.78
C ARG A 1172 -9.18 -27.70 40.89
N CYS A 1173 -9.22 -26.92 39.81
CA CYS A 1173 -8.04 -26.60 39.01
C CYS A 1173 -7.41 -25.29 39.52
N PRO A 1174 -6.07 -25.21 39.73
CA PRO A 1174 -5.42 -23.96 40.14
C PRO A 1174 -5.56 -22.89 39.07
N THR A 1175 -5.67 -21.62 39.46
CA THR A 1175 -5.90 -20.49 38.55
C THR A 1175 -4.59 -19.89 37.99
N PRO A 1176 -4.57 -19.34 36.75
CA PRO A 1176 -3.38 -18.68 36.21
C PRO A 1176 -3.14 -17.29 36.81
N PHE A 1177 -4.16 -16.69 37.45
CA PHE A 1177 -4.10 -15.29 37.84
C PHE A 1177 -3.28 -15.08 39.12
N THR A 1178 -2.55 -13.97 39.13
CA THR A 1178 -1.67 -13.55 40.22
C THR A 1178 -1.94 -12.11 40.59
N ARG A 1179 -1.68 -11.78 41.85
CA ARG A 1179 -1.78 -10.40 42.36
C ARG A 1179 -0.49 -9.97 43.03
N PHE A 1180 0.21 -9.02 42.43
CA PHE A 1180 1.37 -8.37 43.02
C PHE A 1180 0.95 -7.14 43.82
N THR A 1181 1.53 -6.94 45.01
CA THR A 1181 1.29 -5.76 45.86
C THR A 1181 2.59 -4.98 46.06
N ALA A 1182 2.63 -3.72 45.60
CA ALA A 1182 3.86 -2.93 45.58
C ALA A 1182 4.47 -2.63 46.96
N PRO A 1183 3.70 -2.24 48.01
CA PRO A 1183 4.26 -1.95 49.34
C PRO A 1183 5.03 -3.11 49.98
N THR A 1184 4.56 -4.34 49.78
CA THR A 1184 5.13 -5.55 50.39
C THR A 1184 5.99 -6.34 49.41
N LYS A 1185 6.04 -5.94 48.13
CA LYS A 1185 6.61 -6.69 47.00
C LYS A 1185 6.23 -8.17 47.04
N ARG A 1186 4.98 -8.44 47.40
CA ARG A 1186 4.45 -9.79 47.58
C ARG A 1186 3.61 -10.18 46.37
N LEU A 1187 3.83 -11.39 45.86
CA LEU A 1187 3.03 -11.98 44.79
C LEU A 1187 2.13 -13.07 45.36
N THR A 1188 0.80 -12.85 45.30
CA THR A 1188 -0.19 -13.87 45.63
C THR A 1188 -0.39 -14.79 44.42
N VAL A 1189 -0.25 -16.08 44.65
CA VAL A 1189 -0.38 -17.18 43.69
C VAL A 1189 -1.18 -18.31 44.34
N ASP A 1190 -1.77 -19.18 43.52
CA ASP A 1190 -2.42 -20.37 44.04
C ASP A 1190 -1.38 -21.29 44.70
N ASP A 1191 -1.63 -21.70 45.95
CA ASP A 1191 -0.74 -22.55 46.75
C ASP A 1191 -0.51 -23.92 46.11
N ALA A 1192 -1.44 -24.43 45.31
CA ALA A 1192 -1.21 -25.67 44.55
C ALA A 1192 -0.12 -25.54 43.48
N LEU A 1193 0.17 -24.32 43.01
CA LEU A 1193 1.25 -24.02 42.05
C LEU A 1193 2.60 -23.79 42.75
N LEU A 1194 2.60 -23.53 44.06
CA LEU A 1194 3.83 -23.30 44.83
C LEU A 1194 4.57 -24.59 45.21
N ALA A 1195 3.89 -25.74 45.12
CA ALA A 1195 4.52 -27.04 45.34
C ALA A 1195 5.60 -27.31 44.28
N THR A 1196 6.80 -27.68 44.71
CA THR A 1196 7.92 -27.99 43.81
C THR A 1196 8.42 -29.42 44.08
N PRO A 1197 8.29 -30.37 43.13
CA PRO A 1197 7.57 -30.25 41.86
C PRO A 1197 6.05 -30.12 42.04
N ILE A 1198 5.34 -29.58 41.04
CA ILE A 1198 3.88 -29.56 41.01
C ILE A 1198 3.38 -31.02 41.10
N ALA A 1199 2.38 -31.27 41.96
CA ALA A 1199 1.87 -32.61 42.17
C ALA A 1199 1.30 -33.21 40.86
N PRO A 1200 1.56 -34.50 40.54
CA PRO A 1200 1.13 -35.12 39.28
C PRO A 1200 -0.35 -34.93 38.96
N GLU A 1201 -1.21 -35.05 39.98
CA GLU A 1201 -2.64 -34.80 39.90
C GLU A 1201 -3.02 -33.38 39.46
N VAL A 1202 -2.24 -32.38 39.86
CA VAL A 1202 -2.46 -30.97 39.55
C VAL A 1202 -1.95 -30.68 38.14
N ALA A 1203 -0.81 -31.26 37.77
CA ALA A 1203 -0.28 -31.18 36.42
C ALA A 1203 -1.26 -31.75 35.37
N ILE A 1204 -1.95 -32.85 35.69
CA ILE A 1204 -3.01 -33.43 34.83
C ILE A 1204 -4.14 -32.41 34.59
N LEU A 1205 -4.61 -31.72 35.63
CA LEU A 1205 -5.68 -30.73 35.50
C LEU A 1205 -5.25 -29.51 34.69
N LEU A 1206 -4.05 -28.99 34.95
CA LEU A 1206 -3.50 -27.84 34.22
C LEU A 1206 -3.32 -28.15 32.74
N ASN A 1207 -2.72 -29.31 32.42
CA ASN A 1207 -2.45 -29.70 31.04
C ASN A 1207 -3.71 -30.15 30.27
N ALA A 1208 -4.82 -30.42 30.97
CA ALA A 1208 -6.12 -30.63 30.34
C ALA A 1208 -6.74 -29.32 29.82
N LEU A 1209 -6.32 -28.17 30.35
CA LEU A 1209 -6.76 -26.84 29.89
C LEU A 1209 -5.94 -26.36 28.70
N GLU A 1210 -4.61 -26.33 28.87
CA GLU A 1210 -3.67 -25.89 27.86
C GLU A 1210 -2.45 -26.82 27.86
N PRO A 1211 -2.06 -27.36 26.68
CA PRO A 1211 -0.83 -28.13 26.57
C PRO A 1211 0.35 -27.29 27.08
N ASN A 1212 1.10 -27.82 28.05
CA ASN A 1212 2.26 -27.20 28.71
C ASN A 1212 1.96 -26.24 29.88
N ALA A 1213 0.72 -26.02 30.30
CA ALA A 1213 0.41 -25.11 31.41
C ALA A 1213 1.19 -25.42 32.72
N SER A 1214 1.42 -26.70 33.03
CA SER A 1214 2.24 -27.06 34.20
C SER A 1214 3.71 -26.70 34.04
N ALA A 1215 4.24 -26.75 32.81
CA ALA A 1215 5.62 -26.38 32.50
C ALA A 1215 5.79 -24.87 32.52
N ASP A 1216 4.88 -24.12 31.89
CA ASP A 1216 4.79 -22.66 31.91
C ASP A 1216 4.81 -22.13 33.36
N ALA A 1217 3.93 -22.67 34.22
CA ALA A 1217 3.83 -22.25 35.62
C ALA A 1217 5.13 -22.51 36.39
N THR A 1218 5.75 -23.67 36.18
CA THR A 1218 7.02 -24.04 36.85
C THR A 1218 8.15 -23.11 36.43
N GLN A 1219 8.27 -22.84 35.13
CA GLN A 1219 9.28 -21.94 34.58
C GLN A 1219 9.07 -20.50 35.06
N MET A 1220 7.84 -19.99 34.99
CA MET A 1220 7.46 -18.64 35.42
C MET A 1220 7.77 -18.41 36.90
N LEU A 1221 7.33 -19.31 37.78
CA LEU A 1221 7.57 -19.18 39.23
C LEU A 1221 9.06 -19.28 39.57
N THR A 1222 9.83 -20.08 38.84
CA THR A 1222 11.29 -20.14 39.00
C THR A 1222 11.93 -18.79 38.63
N SER A 1223 11.59 -18.24 37.45
CA SER A 1223 12.11 -16.95 37.01
C SER A 1223 11.70 -15.79 37.91
N LEU A 1224 10.50 -15.82 38.50
CA LEU A 1224 10.04 -14.79 39.42
C LEU A 1224 10.70 -14.88 40.80
N LYS A 1225 11.09 -16.09 41.26
CA LYS A 1225 11.88 -16.26 42.49
C LYS A 1225 13.28 -15.64 42.36
N ASP A 1226 13.84 -15.65 41.15
CA ASP A 1226 15.13 -15.04 40.85
C ASP A 1226 15.04 -13.52 40.56
N SER A 1227 13.82 -12.98 40.46
CA SER A 1227 13.58 -11.56 40.17
C SER A 1227 13.59 -10.69 41.43
N SER A 1228 14.34 -9.58 41.39
CA SER A 1228 14.36 -8.58 42.46
C SER A 1228 13.03 -7.82 42.66
N ALA A 1229 12.06 -8.02 41.76
CA ALA A 1229 10.73 -7.40 41.84
C ALA A 1229 9.84 -8.06 42.91
N VAL A 1230 10.04 -9.35 43.21
CA VAL A 1230 9.21 -10.13 44.16
C VAL A 1230 10.06 -10.57 45.35
N LEU A 1231 9.68 -10.16 46.57
CA LEU A 1231 10.39 -10.51 47.80
C LEU A 1231 9.80 -11.73 48.53
N SER A 1232 8.51 -12.01 48.33
CA SER A 1232 7.83 -13.14 48.96
C SER A 1232 6.65 -13.61 48.13
N PHE A 1233 6.37 -14.91 48.20
CA PHE A 1233 5.19 -15.55 47.61
C PHE A 1233 4.18 -15.87 48.72
N ASP A 1234 2.90 -15.65 48.43
CA ASP A 1234 1.81 -15.98 49.34
C ASP A 1234 0.87 -16.94 48.64
N GLY A 1235 0.69 -18.11 49.24
CA GLY A 1235 -0.16 -19.16 48.71
C GLY A 1235 -1.59 -19.00 49.22
N GLN A 1236 -2.58 -18.93 48.32
CA GLN A 1236 -3.97 -18.77 48.72
C GLN A 1236 -4.89 -19.83 48.07
N ARG A 1237 -5.48 -20.67 48.93
CA ARG A 1237 -6.28 -21.86 48.58
C ARG A 1237 -7.51 -21.60 47.75
N ASN A 1238 -7.92 -20.34 47.62
CA ASN A 1238 -8.90 -19.83 46.68
C ASN A 1238 -8.73 -18.32 46.58
N TYR A 1239 -8.98 -17.73 45.40
CA TYR A 1239 -9.35 -16.32 45.30
C TYR A 1239 -10.75 -16.03 45.92
N ASP A 1240 -11.42 -17.01 46.53
CA ASP A 1240 -12.83 -16.99 47.01
C ASP A 1240 -13.06 -16.51 48.46
N GLN A 1241 -12.24 -15.63 49.02
CA GLN A 1241 -12.69 -14.85 50.18
C GLN A 1241 -12.35 -13.37 50.01
N PRO A 1242 -13.25 -12.45 50.41
CA PRO A 1242 -12.92 -11.03 50.49
C PRO A 1242 -11.73 -10.76 51.42
#